data_AF-A0A8H4XKX0-F1
#
_entry.id   AF-A0A8H4XKX0-F1
#
_cell.length_a   1.000
_cell.length_b   1.000
_cell.length_c   1.000
_cell.angle_alpha   90.00
_cell.angle_beta   90.00
_cell.angle_gamma   90.00
#
_symmetry.space_group_name_H-M   'P 1'
#
loop_
_entity.id
_entity.type
_entity.pdbx_description
1 polymer ?
#
loop_
_entity_poly.entity_id
_entity_poly.type
_entity_poly.pdbx_seq_one_letter_code
_entity_poly.pdbx_strand_id
1 'polypeptide(L)'
;MRIARWLLRQGPEDVGIVIGNDAAGKTTFLYRLKLGQVVTTIPTIGFNVETLEYPDGGKITLWDVGGCDKIRPLVQHYIAKDRFFIFIQDCNDRDPGRVDFSMEYLRMGLEWMSEFGCQHMFILFNKQDLLPPTERDAMVQELRLRVESEITQHPEKHSVKILDYPGLCATSGQQLRSAMDEIRHTLQQIKKPTQPDPKARIAELEKGPSEEELVQRVEKAIVESVDTYGFWGSFMDGSLASWDHYAHLRAGFFVMHDCFAKGSGLLECADEFMAHLDRLRQGNPERFRNTAHKTMTIFWLHQIQVASVTYQASKGNIKFPAREEYADIVLSAPWIMNSGLWRSYYSKDLLFKLEARENWHLPDLRPLPTITQGKKQAERSHSKRPSRDLDRLPRFAFRVVQKTLTSKLRRGGVVKPALEALQSYTIRSRASDPSIPPYSETQAYFWIQVIHAYLRTLEAKSTQPVRYEGSVAVLTFEAFTSLFDLTGDEWQKDYSKSLWESIPARMSFVNPDKKALPNVFGMPSQAKVELARSQMRNAISHRFTAPSGLPPREELEFAAAILIDEAKLIPEDEVNVESHASLLRFLYRRLATGEEKRSASSAAATALDLSARMGSTQGMFWVQQVQICLAGGKKATTFEGFVVMNPHLAYEDLPLVYYSPQVWQSAEGKGVMMPPDRCHLSSIVPGRG
;
A
#
# COMPACT_ATOMS: atom_id res chain seq x y z
N MET A 1 2.02 -16.02 -38.77
CA MET A 1 2.63 -15.64 -37.47
C MET A 1 3.34 -14.27 -37.43
N ARG A 2 3.62 -13.57 -38.54
CA ARG A 2 4.31 -12.25 -38.50
C ARG A 2 3.40 -11.04 -38.20
N ILE A 3 2.15 -11.05 -38.66
CA ILE A 3 1.17 -9.96 -38.44
C ILE A 3 0.68 -9.90 -36.99
N ALA A 4 0.55 -11.05 -36.32
CA ALA A 4 0.15 -11.12 -34.91
C ALA A 4 1.21 -10.53 -33.96
N ARG A 5 2.52 -10.68 -34.26
CA ARG A 5 3.58 -10.02 -33.47
C ARG A 5 3.60 -8.51 -33.65
N TRP A 6 3.29 -8.02 -34.85
CA TRP A 6 3.16 -6.60 -35.13
C TRP A 6 1.93 -5.98 -34.44
N LEU A 7 0.78 -6.67 -34.45
CA LEU A 7 -0.44 -6.24 -33.76
C LEU A 7 -0.33 -6.26 -32.22
N LEU A 8 0.51 -7.13 -31.65
CA LEU A 8 0.66 -7.30 -30.19
C LEU A 8 1.85 -6.52 -29.59
N ARG A 9 2.65 -5.79 -30.39
CA ARG A 9 3.88 -5.09 -29.97
C ARG A 9 4.78 -5.94 -29.03
N GLN A 10 4.95 -7.24 -29.31
CA GLN A 10 5.88 -8.09 -28.57
C GLN A 10 7.09 -8.42 -29.43
N GLY A 11 8.03 -7.48 -29.50
CA GLY A 11 9.38 -7.71 -30.01
C GLY A 11 10.36 -8.09 -28.89
N PRO A 12 11.59 -8.49 -29.24
CA PRO A 12 12.63 -8.77 -28.26
C PRO A 12 12.94 -7.50 -27.45
N GLU A 13 13.18 -7.69 -26.14
CA GLU A 13 13.66 -6.66 -25.24
C GLU A 13 15.14 -6.93 -24.94
N ASP A 14 15.97 -5.91 -25.14
CA ASP A 14 17.38 -5.90 -24.75
C ASP A 14 17.59 -4.87 -23.63
N VAL A 15 18.41 -5.23 -22.63
CA VAL A 15 18.64 -4.38 -21.46
C VAL A 15 20.10 -3.95 -21.44
N GLY A 16 20.33 -2.64 -21.42
CA GLY A 16 21.65 -2.03 -21.43
C GLY A 16 21.94 -1.16 -20.20
N ILE A 17 23.21 -1.08 -19.81
CA ILE A 17 23.69 -0.24 -18.69
C ILE A 17 24.58 0.86 -19.27
N VAL A 18 24.25 2.12 -18.99
CA VAL A 18 25.01 3.28 -19.46
C VAL A 18 25.96 3.74 -18.35
N ILE A 19 27.26 3.67 -18.64
CA ILE A 19 28.36 4.04 -17.75
C ILE A 19 29.25 5.11 -18.43
N GLY A 20 30.08 5.78 -17.63
CA GLY A 20 30.93 6.91 -18.03
C GLY A 20 31.11 7.90 -16.88
N ASN A 21 32.10 8.78 -16.97
CA ASN A 21 32.42 9.73 -15.90
C ASN A 21 31.25 10.70 -15.58
N ASP A 22 31.32 11.40 -14.45
CA ASP A 22 30.40 12.49 -14.15
C ASP A 22 30.42 13.54 -15.28
N ALA A 23 29.27 14.16 -15.54
CA ALA A 23 29.07 15.11 -16.63
C ALA A 23 29.32 14.59 -18.07
N ALA A 24 29.66 13.31 -18.31
CA ALA A 24 29.89 12.78 -19.67
C ALA A 24 28.66 12.85 -20.61
N GLY A 25 27.48 13.15 -20.08
CA GLY A 25 26.25 13.36 -20.85
C GLY A 25 25.35 12.13 -20.97
N LYS A 26 25.48 11.15 -20.06
CA LYS A 26 24.67 9.91 -20.01
C LYS A 26 23.17 10.15 -19.89
N THR A 27 22.75 10.97 -18.92
CA THR A 27 21.35 11.33 -18.72
C THR A 27 20.79 12.13 -19.90
N THR A 28 21.60 13.04 -20.45
CA THR A 28 21.25 13.81 -21.65
C THR A 28 21.07 12.90 -22.86
N PHE A 29 21.97 11.91 -23.04
CA PHE A 29 21.88 10.89 -24.08
C PHE A 29 20.57 10.09 -23.95
N LEU A 30 20.24 9.64 -22.74
CA LEU A 30 19.03 8.86 -22.47
C LEU A 30 17.74 9.66 -22.73
N TYR A 31 17.63 10.88 -22.19
CA TYR A 31 16.45 11.71 -22.38
C TYR A 31 16.29 12.23 -23.80
N ARG A 32 17.38 12.49 -24.52
CA ARG A 32 17.31 12.88 -25.93
C ARG A 32 16.71 11.76 -26.78
N LEU A 33 17.06 10.50 -26.50
CA LEU A 33 16.49 9.33 -27.19
C LEU A 33 15.01 9.12 -26.84
N LYS A 34 14.61 9.34 -25.59
CA LYS A 34 13.24 9.11 -25.10
C LYS A 34 12.24 10.21 -25.47
N LEU A 35 12.62 11.47 -25.28
CA LEU A 35 11.72 12.62 -25.33
C LEU A 35 11.92 13.49 -26.58
N GLY A 36 13.03 13.32 -27.30
CA GLY A 36 13.35 14.09 -28.51
C GLY A 36 13.68 15.58 -28.27
N GLN A 37 13.68 16.04 -27.02
CA GLN A 37 13.96 17.42 -26.61
C GLN A 37 15.08 17.47 -25.56
N VAL A 38 15.80 18.59 -25.46
CA VAL A 38 16.84 18.79 -24.44
C VAL A 38 16.16 19.20 -23.14
N VAL A 39 16.27 18.38 -22.11
CA VAL A 39 15.88 18.74 -20.74
C VAL A 39 17.13 19.22 -20.02
N THR A 40 17.06 20.34 -19.31
CA THR A 40 18.15 20.81 -18.44
C THR A 40 18.37 19.78 -17.33
N THR A 41 19.53 19.11 -17.34
CA THR A 41 19.85 18.05 -16.38
C THR A 41 20.51 18.63 -15.13
N ILE A 42 20.00 18.26 -13.96
CA ILE A 42 20.65 18.43 -12.65
C ILE A 42 21.49 17.16 -12.40
N PRO A 43 22.68 17.21 -11.77
CA PRO A 43 23.46 16.01 -11.49
C PRO A 43 22.61 14.90 -10.87
N THR A 44 22.57 13.74 -11.52
CA THR A 44 21.68 12.64 -11.17
C THR A 44 22.04 12.08 -9.80
N ILE A 45 21.16 12.31 -8.81
CA ILE A 45 21.22 11.65 -7.50
C ILE A 45 20.52 10.29 -7.65
N GLY A 46 21.28 9.25 -8.03
CA GLY A 46 20.77 7.87 -8.14
C GLY A 46 20.80 7.27 -9.55
N PHE A 47 19.72 6.57 -9.92
CA PHE A 47 19.57 5.80 -11.17
C PHE A 47 18.37 6.31 -11.99
N ASN A 48 18.49 6.29 -13.31
CA ASN A 48 17.40 6.60 -14.23
C ASN A 48 17.21 5.45 -15.22
N VAL A 49 15.97 5.04 -15.50
CA VAL A 49 15.67 3.89 -16.37
C VAL A 49 14.65 4.31 -17.41
N GLU A 50 15.00 4.14 -18.69
CA GLU A 50 14.09 4.47 -19.79
C GLU A 50 14.07 3.37 -20.84
N THR A 51 12.88 3.07 -21.36
CA THR A 51 12.68 2.12 -22.45
C THR A 51 12.42 2.85 -23.77
N LEU A 52 13.24 2.55 -24.77
CA LEU A 52 13.11 3.00 -26.16
C LEU A 52 12.29 1.96 -26.95
N GLU A 53 11.20 2.41 -27.57
CA GLU A 53 10.36 1.57 -28.43
C GLU A 53 10.70 1.79 -29.91
N TYR A 54 10.91 0.70 -30.64
CA TYR A 54 11.19 0.74 -32.07
C TYR A 54 9.94 0.42 -32.92
N PRO A 55 9.84 0.92 -34.16
CA PRO A 55 8.65 0.74 -35.02
C PRO A 55 8.27 -0.72 -35.34
N ASP A 56 9.24 -1.64 -35.26
CA ASP A 56 9.06 -3.08 -35.48
C ASP A 56 8.70 -3.84 -34.18
N GLY A 57 8.44 -3.12 -33.08
CA GLY A 57 7.99 -3.67 -31.80
C GLY A 57 9.12 -4.12 -30.87
N GLY A 58 10.38 -4.01 -31.28
CA GLY A 58 11.54 -4.25 -30.40
C GLY A 58 11.71 -3.15 -29.36
N LYS A 59 12.30 -3.50 -28.21
CA LYS A 59 12.51 -2.57 -27.10
C LYS A 59 13.96 -2.61 -26.61
N ILE A 60 14.51 -1.45 -26.28
CA ILE A 60 15.79 -1.35 -25.58
C ILE A 60 15.56 -0.58 -24.28
N THR A 61 15.83 -1.20 -23.15
CA THR A 61 15.73 -0.57 -21.83
C THR A 61 17.13 -0.21 -21.33
N LEU A 62 17.38 1.09 -21.13
CA LEU A 62 18.69 1.61 -20.71
C LEU A 62 18.65 2.10 -19.26
N TRP A 63 19.64 1.67 -18.48
CA TRP A 63 19.86 2.07 -17.10
C TRP A 63 21.00 3.09 -17.06
N ASP A 64 20.68 4.37 -16.85
CA ASP A 64 21.65 5.43 -16.61
C ASP A 64 22.04 5.47 -15.14
N VAL A 65 23.30 5.14 -14.88
CA VAL A 65 23.89 5.18 -13.55
C VAL A 65 24.57 6.53 -13.36
N GLY A 66 24.20 7.30 -12.33
CA GLY A 66 24.86 8.56 -12.01
C GLY A 66 26.37 8.39 -11.75
N GLY A 67 27.18 9.34 -12.21
CA GLY A 67 28.65 9.26 -12.18
C GLY A 67 29.32 9.62 -10.84
N CYS A 68 28.58 9.71 -9.74
CA CYS A 68 29.14 10.10 -8.43
C CYS A 68 29.79 8.90 -7.71
N ASP A 69 30.98 9.09 -7.13
CA ASP A 69 31.78 8.03 -6.48
C ASP A 69 31.00 7.21 -5.44
N LYS A 70 30.04 7.83 -4.75
CA LYS A 70 29.26 7.22 -3.66
C LYS A 70 28.23 6.18 -4.12
N ILE A 71 27.81 6.19 -5.39
CA ILE A 71 26.74 5.30 -5.91
C ILE A 71 27.25 4.24 -6.89
N ARG A 72 28.54 4.25 -7.24
CA ARG A 72 29.15 3.27 -8.16
C ARG A 72 29.17 1.82 -7.68
N PRO A 73 29.32 1.49 -6.37
CA PRO A 73 29.26 0.10 -5.90
C PRO A 73 27.90 -0.57 -6.18
N LEU A 74 26.84 0.22 -6.34
CA LEU A 74 25.49 -0.28 -6.59
C LEU A 74 25.29 -0.77 -8.04
N VAL A 75 26.17 -0.42 -8.98
CA VAL A 75 26.08 -0.83 -10.40
C VAL A 75 26.13 -2.35 -10.54
N GLN A 76 26.99 -3.01 -9.76
CA GLN A 76 27.19 -4.46 -9.76
C GLN A 76 25.89 -5.25 -9.54
N HIS A 77 24.93 -4.69 -8.79
CA HIS A 77 23.63 -5.34 -8.56
C HIS A 77 22.71 -5.36 -9.80
N TYR A 78 23.04 -4.58 -10.82
CA TYR A 78 22.30 -4.49 -12.07
C TYR A 78 23.03 -5.18 -13.22
N ILE A 79 24.14 -5.87 -12.97
CA ILE A 79 24.89 -6.55 -14.03
C ILE A 79 24.43 -8.00 -14.10
N ALA A 80 24.08 -8.45 -15.29
CA ALA A 80 23.65 -9.83 -15.55
C ALA A 80 24.07 -10.24 -16.96
N LYS A 81 24.37 -11.52 -17.14
CA LYS A 81 24.91 -12.09 -18.38
C LYS A 81 24.18 -11.74 -19.68
N ASP A 82 22.89 -11.40 -19.61
CA ASP A 82 22.03 -11.07 -20.74
C ASP A 82 21.97 -9.56 -21.06
N ARG A 83 22.78 -8.76 -20.37
CA ARG A 83 22.87 -7.30 -20.54
C ARG A 83 24.08 -6.89 -21.36
N PHE A 84 24.02 -5.68 -21.89
CA PHE A 84 25.14 -5.02 -22.57
C PHE A 84 25.49 -3.68 -21.91
N PHE A 85 26.69 -3.18 -22.19
CA PHE A 85 27.14 -1.88 -21.68
C PHE A 85 27.22 -0.82 -22.78
N ILE A 86 26.94 0.43 -22.42
CA ILE A 86 27.29 1.61 -23.21
C ILE A 86 28.20 2.47 -22.35
N PHE A 87 29.46 2.64 -22.75
CA PHE A 87 30.39 3.56 -22.12
C PHE A 87 30.41 4.90 -22.89
N ILE A 88 30.18 6.01 -22.20
CA ILE A 88 30.15 7.35 -22.79
C ILE A 88 31.34 8.16 -22.26
N GLN A 89 32.23 8.55 -23.17
CA GLN A 89 33.38 9.41 -22.92
C GLN A 89 33.05 10.87 -23.28
N ASP A 90 33.44 11.81 -22.42
CA ASP A 90 33.44 13.25 -22.74
C ASP A 90 34.69 13.60 -23.53
N CYS A 91 34.54 14.09 -24.77
CA CYS A 91 35.67 14.50 -25.60
C CYS A 91 36.19 15.91 -25.31
N ASN A 92 35.42 16.74 -24.60
CA ASN A 92 35.80 18.10 -24.28
C ASN A 92 36.49 18.21 -22.91
N ASP A 93 36.52 17.13 -22.14
CA ASP A 93 37.19 17.09 -20.85
C ASP A 93 38.71 16.98 -21.03
N ARG A 94 39.40 18.12 -20.88
CA ARG A 94 40.85 18.23 -21.08
C ARG A 94 41.66 18.05 -19.79
N ASP A 95 40.99 17.80 -18.65
CA ASP A 95 41.68 17.54 -17.39
C ASP A 95 42.30 16.13 -17.42
N PRO A 96 43.63 15.98 -17.39
CA PRO A 96 44.28 14.67 -17.43
C PRO A 96 43.78 13.74 -16.32
N GLY A 97 43.53 14.26 -15.11
CA GLY A 97 43.05 13.45 -14.00
C GLY A 97 41.64 12.90 -14.22
N ARG A 98 40.77 13.66 -14.88
CA ARG A 98 39.42 13.21 -15.23
C ARG A 98 39.42 12.22 -16.39
N VAL A 99 40.32 12.36 -17.34
CA VAL A 99 40.51 11.41 -18.44
C VAL A 99 41.03 10.07 -17.91
N ASP A 100 42.07 10.09 -17.09
CA ASP A 100 42.66 8.88 -16.49
C ASP A 100 41.63 8.14 -15.64
N PHE A 101 40.84 8.88 -14.87
CA PHE A 101 39.75 8.32 -14.09
C PHE A 101 38.63 7.71 -14.94
N SER A 102 38.34 8.31 -16.09
CA SER A 102 37.39 7.75 -17.06
C SER A 102 37.90 6.41 -17.61
N MET A 103 39.22 6.29 -17.87
CA MET A 103 39.83 5.03 -18.30
C MET A 103 39.81 3.97 -17.19
N GLU A 104 40.07 4.35 -15.95
CA GLU A 104 39.90 3.46 -14.78
C GLU A 104 38.45 2.98 -14.69
N TYR A 105 37.47 3.85 -14.96
CA TYR A 105 36.07 3.45 -14.93
C TYR A 105 35.68 2.52 -16.08
N LEU A 106 36.27 2.72 -17.27
CA LEU A 106 36.15 1.76 -18.39
C LEU A 106 36.71 0.39 -17.98
N ARG A 107 37.90 0.38 -17.36
CA ARG A 107 38.55 -0.83 -16.85
C ARG A 107 37.67 -1.59 -15.87
N MET A 108 37.11 -0.90 -14.87
CA MET A 108 36.13 -1.49 -13.95
C MET A 108 34.92 -2.07 -14.70
N GLY A 109 34.43 -1.39 -15.73
CA GLY A 109 33.34 -1.88 -16.58
C GLY A 109 33.67 -3.19 -17.29
N LEU A 110 34.90 -3.33 -17.82
CA LEU A 110 35.39 -4.55 -18.46
C LEU A 110 35.51 -5.70 -17.45
N GLU A 111 36.03 -5.43 -16.25
CA GLU A 111 36.13 -6.41 -15.17
C GLU A 111 34.74 -6.91 -14.74
N TRP A 112 33.75 -6.02 -14.63
CA TRP A 112 32.38 -6.42 -14.34
C TRP A 112 31.77 -7.27 -15.46
N MET A 113 32.10 -7.01 -16.73
CA MET A 113 31.64 -7.88 -17.81
C MET A 113 32.14 -9.31 -17.63
N SER A 114 33.41 -9.49 -17.23
CA SER A 114 33.99 -10.80 -16.92
C SER A 114 33.28 -11.46 -15.74
N GLU A 115 33.16 -10.73 -14.62
CA GLU A 115 32.59 -11.23 -13.36
C GLU A 115 31.15 -11.73 -13.54
N PHE A 116 30.32 -10.98 -14.28
CA PHE A 116 28.90 -11.26 -14.42
C PHE A 116 28.53 -11.96 -15.75
N GLY A 117 29.53 -12.27 -16.58
CA GLY A 117 29.36 -12.99 -17.85
C GLY A 117 28.67 -12.18 -18.94
N CYS A 118 28.73 -10.84 -18.89
CA CYS A 118 28.20 -9.98 -19.96
C CYS A 118 29.15 -10.01 -21.16
N GLN A 119 28.60 -10.08 -22.38
CA GLN A 119 29.41 -10.32 -23.58
C GLN A 119 29.63 -9.08 -24.44
N HIS A 120 28.85 -8.00 -24.27
CA HIS A 120 28.86 -6.87 -25.22
C HIS A 120 29.00 -5.50 -24.53
N MET A 121 29.90 -4.66 -25.05
CA MET A 121 30.05 -3.25 -24.67
C MET A 121 30.23 -2.37 -25.89
N PHE A 122 29.59 -1.20 -25.88
CA PHE A 122 29.67 -0.19 -26.93
C PHE A 122 30.26 1.10 -26.36
N ILE A 123 31.20 1.71 -27.07
CA ILE A 123 31.89 2.91 -26.60
C ILE A 123 31.54 4.10 -27.50
N LEU A 124 31.13 5.21 -26.88
CA LEU A 124 30.68 6.43 -27.54
C LEU A 124 31.50 7.64 -27.08
N PHE A 125 31.82 8.52 -28.03
CA PHE A 125 32.60 9.75 -27.84
C PHE A 125 31.72 10.99 -27.96
N ASN A 126 31.24 11.51 -26.84
CA ASN A 126 30.21 12.56 -26.76
C ASN A 126 30.81 13.96 -26.63
N LYS A 127 29.98 14.99 -26.88
CA LYS A 127 30.32 16.43 -26.81
C LYS A 127 31.34 16.91 -27.83
N GLN A 128 31.39 16.27 -29.01
CA GLN A 128 32.30 16.67 -30.08
C GLN A 128 31.97 18.06 -30.66
N ASP A 129 30.76 18.57 -30.42
CA ASP A 129 30.32 19.93 -30.78
C ASP A 129 31.07 21.03 -30.01
N LEU A 130 31.58 20.72 -28.82
CA LEU A 130 32.34 21.66 -28.00
C LEU A 130 33.81 21.79 -28.45
N LEU A 131 34.28 20.86 -29.29
CA LEU A 131 35.64 20.88 -29.84
C LEU A 131 35.72 21.73 -31.11
N PRO A 132 36.78 22.54 -31.29
CA PRO A 132 37.06 23.22 -32.55
C PRO A 132 37.13 22.21 -33.71
N PRO A 133 36.55 22.49 -34.88
CA PRO A 133 36.56 21.56 -36.02
C PRO A 133 37.97 21.12 -36.45
N THR A 134 38.97 21.98 -36.30
CA THR A 134 40.38 21.70 -36.62
C THR A 134 41.06 20.74 -35.63
N GLU A 135 40.53 20.59 -34.41
CA GLU A 135 41.11 19.79 -33.32
C GLU A 135 40.28 18.54 -32.99
N ARG A 136 39.01 18.51 -33.41
CA ARG A 136 38.04 17.45 -33.07
C ARG A 136 38.55 16.06 -33.41
N ASP A 137 38.95 15.84 -34.66
CA ASP A 137 39.33 14.52 -35.15
C ASP A 137 40.60 14.01 -34.44
N ALA A 138 41.57 14.91 -34.19
CA ALA A 138 42.78 14.57 -33.45
C ALA A 138 42.49 14.19 -31.99
N MET A 139 41.61 14.94 -31.30
CA MET A 139 41.24 14.66 -29.91
C MET A 139 40.43 13.37 -29.75
N VAL A 140 39.47 13.12 -30.64
CA VAL A 140 38.71 11.86 -30.65
C VAL A 140 39.65 10.69 -30.91
N GLN A 141 40.59 10.85 -31.85
CA GLN A 141 41.59 9.82 -32.13
C GLN A 141 42.52 9.56 -30.94
N GLU A 142 42.94 10.58 -30.19
CA GLU A 142 43.75 10.40 -28.98
C GLU A 142 43.00 9.59 -27.92
N LEU A 143 41.76 9.97 -27.59
CA LEU A 143 40.93 9.26 -26.61
C LEU A 143 40.61 7.83 -27.05
N ARG A 144 40.40 7.63 -28.36
CA ARG A 144 40.22 6.32 -28.96
C ARG A 144 41.42 5.41 -28.72
N LEU A 145 42.64 5.91 -28.95
CA LEU A 145 43.86 5.13 -28.72
C LEU A 145 44.02 4.74 -27.24
N ARG A 146 43.62 5.61 -26.30
CA ARG A 146 43.62 5.28 -24.86
C ARG A 146 42.62 4.17 -24.54
N VAL A 147 41.40 4.29 -25.05
CA VAL A 147 40.35 3.26 -24.90
C VAL A 147 40.82 1.92 -25.50
N GLU A 148 41.40 1.93 -26.71
CA GLU A 148 41.94 0.72 -27.36
C GLU A 148 43.09 0.09 -26.56
N SER A 149 43.93 0.91 -25.91
CA SER A 149 44.95 0.42 -24.98
C SER A 149 44.35 -0.31 -23.79
N GLU A 150 43.33 0.25 -23.13
CA GLU A 150 42.64 -0.42 -22.02
C GLU A 150 41.98 -1.73 -22.47
N ILE A 151 41.29 -1.74 -23.62
CA ILE A 151 40.66 -2.96 -24.15
C ILE A 151 41.70 -4.05 -24.42
N THR A 152 42.86 -3.69 -24.99
CA THR A 152 43.92 -4.65 -25.33
C THR A 152 44.54 -5.29 -24.09
N GLN A 153 44.59 -4.56 -22.98
CA GLN A 153 45.08 -5.07 -21.69
C GLN A 153 44.12 -6.07 -21.03
N HIS A 154 42.87 -6.17 -21.51
CA HIS A 154 41.82 -7.06 -20.98
C HIS A 154 41.32 -8.04 -22.06
N PRO A 155 42.12 -9.07 -22.42
CA PRO A 155 41.88 -9.95 -23.57
C PRO A 155 40.79 -11.02 -23.35
N GLU A 156 39.92 -10.86 -22.35
CA GLU A 156 38.80 -11.77 -22.15
C GLU A 156 37.83 -11.74 -23.34
N LYS A 157 36.99 -12.79 -23.49
CA LYS A 157 36.16 -13.06 -24.69
C LYS A 157 34.99 -12.07 -24.91
N HIS A 158 35.13 -10.82 -24.47
CA HIS A 158 34.10 -9.79 -24.58
C HIS A 158 34.13 -9.13 -25.96
N SER A 159 32.95 -8.90 -26.53
CA SER A 159 32.77 -8.14 -27.76
C SER A 159 32.62 -6.66 -27.43
N VAL A 160 33.74 -5.94 -27.45
CA VAL A 160 33.77 -4.48 -27.29
C VAL A 160 33.79 -3.83 -28.67
N LYS A 161 32.88 -2.88 -28.93
CA LYS A 161 32.77 -2.17 -30.21
C LYS A 161 32.84 -0.65 -29.98
N ILE A 162 33.84 -0.02 -30.58
CA ILE A 162 33.98 1.44 -30.57
C ILE A 162 33.10 2.02 -31.68
N LEU A 163 32.17 2.90 -31.30
CA LEU A 163 31.20 3.55 -32.18
C LEU A 163 31.62 4.99 -32.42
N ASP A 164 32.48 5.14 -33.42
CA ASP A 164 33.08 6.41 -33.80
C ASP A 164 32.20 7.16 -34.81
N TYR A 165 31.34 8.03 -34.31
CA TYR A 165 30.43 8.85 -35.12
C TYR A 165 30.86 10.32 -35.08
N PRO A 166 31.40 10.88 -36.17
CA PRO A 166 31.82 12.27 -36.22
C PRO A 166 30.67 13.23 -35.92
N GLY A 167 30.90 14.13 -34.96
CA GLY A 167 29.92 15.11 -34.48
C GLY A 167 28.87 14.53 -33.52
N LEU A 168 29.11 13.37 -32.89
CA LEU A 168 28.21 12.83 -31.87
C LEU A 168 27.98 13.83 -30.74
N CYS A 169 26.71 14.17 -30.51
CA CYS A 169 26.32 15.21 -29.57
C CYS A 169 24.95 14.88 -28.95
N ALA A 170 24.96 14.58 -27.65
CA ALA A 170 23.74 14.24 -26.91
C ALA A 170 22.73 15.39 -26.79
N THR A 171 23.18 16.65 -26.77
CA THR A 171 22.29 17.82 -26.67
C THR A 171 21.58 18.07 -28.00
N SER A 172 22.30 18.10 -29.12
CA SER A 172 21.68 18.27 -30.45
C SER A 172 20.96 17.01 -30.92
N GLY A 173 21.31 15.83 -30.38
CA GLY A 173 20.84 14.53 -30.84
C GLY A 173 21.51 14.04 -32.13
N GLN A 174 22.53 14.76 -32.61
CA GLN A 174 23.29 14.38 -33.80
C GLN A 174 23.97 13.02 -33.59
N GLN A 175 23.81 12.13 -34.57
CA GLN A 175 24.34 10.75 -34.61
C GLN A 175 23.85 9.78 -33.50
N LEU A 176 22.98 10.21 -32.57
CA LEU A 176 22.47 9.32 -31.50
C LEU A 176 21.64 8.16 -32.04
N ARG A 177 20.77 8.42 -33.03
CA ARG A 177 19.96 7.36 -33.66
C ARG A 177 20.84 6.37 -34.43
N SER A 178 21.78 6.88 -35.22
CA SER A 178 22.75 6.07 -35.96
C SER A 178 23.51 5.12 -35.02
N ALA A 179 23.98 5.62 -33.88
CA ALA A 179 24.66 4.82 -32.87
C ALA A 179 23.75 3.74 -32.25
N MET A 180 22.52 4.09 -31.89
CA MET A 180 21.57 3.14 -31.32
C MET A 180 21.08 2.08 -32.32
N ASP A 181 20.95 2.43 -33.59
CA ASP A 181 20.60 1.49 -34.66
C ASP A 181 21.72 0.46 -34.88
N GLU A 182 22.99 0.88 -34.81
CA GLU A 182 24.15 0.00 -34.91
C GLU A 182 24.27 -0.95 -33.70
N ILE A 183 24.01 -0.44 -32.48
CA ILE A 183 23.93 -1.24 -31.25
C ILE A 183 22.85 -2.31 -31.43
N ARG A 184 21.65 -1.89 -31.84
CA ARG A 184 20.51 -2.78 -32.02
C ARG A 184 20.77 -3.85 -33.08
N HIS A 185 21.33 -3.46 -34.22
CA HIS A 185 21.68 -4.38 -35.29
C HIS A 185 22.70 -5.43 -34.80
N THR A 186 23.72 -4.98 -34.06
CA THR A 186 24.72 -5.88 -33.45
C THR A 186 24.06 -6.87 -32.48
N LEU A 187 23.13 -6.40 -31.64
CA LEU A 187 22.41 -7.24 -30.68
C LEU A 187 21.46 -8.27 -31.34
N GLN A 188 20.83 -7.89 -32.46
CA GLN A 188 19.92 -8.77 -33.21
C GLN A 188 20.63 -9.92 -33.94
N GLN A 189 21.90 -9.73 -34.32
CA GLN A 189 22.68 -10.77 -35.00
C GLN A 189 23.16 -11.88 -34.07
N ILE A 190 23.06 -11.69 -32.75
CA ILE A 190 23.40 -12.70 -31.76
C ILE A 190 22.28 -13.75 -31.72
N LYS A 191 22.58 -15.00 -32.10
CA LYS A 191 21.65 -16.13 -31.94
C LYS A 191 21.36 -16.35 -30.44
N LYS A 192 20.26 -15.77 -29.94
CA LYS A 192 19.73 -16.12 -28.61
C LYS A 192 19.34 -17.60 -28.63
N PRO A 193 19.93 -18.49 -27.82
CA PRO A 193 19.46 -19.86 -27.70
C PRO A 193 18.00 -19.84 -27.25
N THR A 194 17.16 -20.68 -27.85
CA THR A 194 15.74 -20.78 -27.55
C THR A 194 15.59 -21.14 -26.06
N GLN A 195 15.37 -20.13 -25.21
CA GLN A 195 15.11 -20.35 -23.80
C GLN A 195 13.67 -20.83 -23.61
N PRO A 196 13.42 -21.84 -22.75
CA PRO A 196 12.10 -22.02 -22.18
C PRO A 196 11.72 -20.77 -21.39
N ASP A 197 10.43 -20.44 -21.42
CA ASP A 197 9.83 -19.20 -20.96
C ASP A 197 10.50 -18.58 -19.71
N PRO A 198 11.13 -17.39 -19.80
CA PRO A 198 11.72 -16.68 -18.67
C PRO A 198 10.73 -16.45 -17.52
N LYS A 199 9.42 -16.38 -17.81
CA LYS A 199 8.39 -16.27 -16.77
C LYS A 199 8.27 -17.54 -15.94
N ALA A 200 8.48 -18.73 -16.53
CA ALA A 200 8.40 -19.99 -15.80
C ALA A 200 9.58 -20.14 -14.81
N ARG A 201 10.78 -19.73 -15.22
CA ARG A 201 11.98 -19.82 -14.39
C ARG A 201 12.05 -18.77 -13.29
N ILE A 202 11.57 -17.55 -13.55
CA ILE A 202 11.41 -16.52 -12.50
C ILE A 202 10.31 -16.95 -11.53
N ALA A 203 9.20 -17.51 -12.02
CA ALA A 203 8.15 -18.07 -11.16
C ALA A 203 8.61 -19.29 -10.33
N GLU A 204 9.59 -20.06 -10.82
CA GLU A 204 10.23 -21.15 -10.05
C GLU A 204 11.18 -20.62 -8.97
N LEU A 205 11.96 -19.57 -9.26
CA LEU A 205 12.87 -18.95 -8.29
C LEU A 205 12.13 -18.12 -7.22
N GLU A 206 10.95 -17.60 -7.53
CA GLU A 206 10.09 -16.85 -6.61
C GLU A 206 9.21 -17.76 -5.73
N LYS A 207 9.15 -19.08 -6.00
CA LYS A 207 8.32 -20.02 -5.25
C LYS A 207 8.79 -20.29 -3.81
N GLY A 208 10.02 -19.89 -3.46
CA GLY A 208 10.61 -20.13 -2.13
C GLY A 208 10.86 -21.62 -1.84
N PRO A 209 11.54 -21.95 -0.72
CA PRO A 209 11.72 -23.35 -0.30
C PRO A 209 10.37 -24.01 -0.01
N SER A 210 10.25 -25.32 -0.27
CA SER A 210 9.02 -26.07 0.03
C SER A 210 8.81 -26.20 1.55
N GLU A 211 7.58 -26.52 1.96
CA GLU A 211 7.29 -26.75 3.38
C GLU A 211 8.12 -27.92 3.95
N GLU A 212 8.34 -28.99 3.16
CA GLU A 212 9.21 -30.11 3.56
C GLU A 212 10.67 -29.70 3.73
N GLU A 213 11.21 -28.88 2.83
CA GLU A 213 12.59 -28.36 2.93
C GLU A 213 12.77 -27.46 4.16
N LEU A 214 11.75 -26.67 4.49
CA LEU A 214 11.76 -25.84 5.68
C LEU A 214 11.73 -26.66 6.96
N VAL A 215 10.90 -27.70 7.03
CA VAL A 215 10.88 -28.64 8.17
C VAL A 215 12.26 -29.30 8.36
N GLN A 216 12.90 -29.77 7.28
CA GLN A 216 14.24 -30.36 7.36
C GLN A 216 15.29 -29.37 7.89
N ARG A 217 15.20 -28.09 7.51
CA ARG A 217 16.08 -27.03 8.05
C ARG A 217 15.85 -26.81 9.54
N VAL A 218 14.61 -26.84 10.01
CA VAL A 218 14.26 -26.73 11.43
C VAL A 218 14.86 -27.90 12.21
N GLU A 219 14.63 -29.13 11.77
CA GLU A 219 15.13 -30.33 12.43
C GLU A 219 16.65 -30.34 12.52
N LYS A 220 17.34 -30.01 11.42
CA LYS A 220 18.80 -29.89 11.38
C LYS A 220 19.29 -28.82 12.36
N ALA A 221 18.70 -27.63 12.34
CA ALA A 221 19.11 -26.52 13.20
C ALA A 221 18.88 -26.81 14.69
N ILE A 222 17.81 -27.53 15.05
CA ILE A 222 17.56 -27.97 16.43
C ILE A 222 18.65 -28.94 16.89
N VAL A 223 18.98 -29.94 16.07
CA VAL A 223 20.01 -30.95 16.38
C VAL A 223 21.40 -30.32 16.53
N GLU A 224 21.74 -29.34 15.69
CA GLU A 224 23.03 -28.64 15.73
C GLU A 224 23.10 -27.56 16.84
N SER A 225 21.96 -27.26 17.51
CA SER A 225 21.90 -26.18 18.50
C SER A 225 22.32 -26.61 19.92
N VAL A 226 22.98 -25.69 20.62
CA VAL A 226 23.31 -25.83 22.06
C VAL A 226 22.03 -25.68 22.90
N ASP A 227 22.05 -26.23 24.12
CA ASP A 227 20.95 -26.08 25.08
C ASP A 227 20.59 -24.61 25.35
N THR A 228 19.38 -24.37 25.84
CA THR A 228 18.80 -23.03 26.03
C THR A 228 19.65 -22.13 26.93
N TYR A 229 20.20 -22.68 28.01
CA TYR A 229 21.01 -21.90 28.94
C TYR A 229 22.38 -21.61 28.34
N GLY A 230 23.02 -22.61 27.74
CA GLY A 230 24.30 -22.46 27.03
C GLY A 230 24.22 -21.42 25.91
N PHE A 231 23.19 -21.48 25.07
CA PHE A 231 22.98 -20.51 24.00
C PHE A 231 22.80 -19.08 24.53
N TRP A 232 21.96 -18.88 25.54
CA TRP A 232 21.72 -17.55 26.08
C TRP A 232 22.96 -16.97 26.76
N GLY A 233 23.70 -17.79 27.51
CA GLY A 233 24.98 -17.40 28.10
C GLY A 233 25.96 -16.92 27.02
N SER A 234 26.16 -17.71 25.97
CA SER A 234 27.05 -17.36 24.86
C SER A 234 26.59 -16.14 24.05
N PHE A 235 25.28 -15.90 23.93
CA PHE A 235 24.75 -14.67 23.32
C PHE A 235 25.00 -13.43 24.19
N MET A 236 24.89 -13.58 25.52
CA MET A 236 25.10 -12.47 26.45
C MET A 236 26.58 -12.13 26.62
N ASP A 237 27.49 -13.09 26.59
CA ASP A 237 28.94 -12.83 26.68
C ASP A 237 29.63 -12.61 25.32
N GLY A 238 28.95 -12.94 24.20
CA GLY A 238 29.47 -12.78 22.84
C GLY A 238 30.35 -13.93 22.34
N SER A 239 30.39 -15.06 23.05
CA SER A 239 31.20 -16.25 22.73
C SER A 239 30.57 -17.23 21.71
N LEU A 240 29.42 -16.88 21.11
CA LEU A 240 28.71 -17.73 20.13
C LEU A 240 29.62 -18.29 19.04
N ALA A 241 29.62 -19.61 18.83
CA ALA A 241 30.45 -20.30 17.85
C ALA A 241 30.08 -19.95 16.39
N SER A 242 28.78 -19.83 16.09
CA SER A 242 28.22 -19.48 14.78
C SER A 242 27.06 -18.49 14.91
N TRP A 243 26.80 -17.73 13.85
CA TRP A 243 25.68 -16.79 13.76
C TRP A 243 24.92 -17.00 12.46
N ASP A 244 23.92 -17.87 12.50
CA ASP A 244 23.04 -18.19 11.38
C ASP A 244 21.62 -17.65 11.57
N HIS A 245 20.74 -17.92 10.61
CA HIS A 245 19.33 -17.47 10.66
C HIS A 245 18.60 -18.01 11.90
N TYR A 246 18.86 -19.27 12.27
CA TYR A 246 18.23 -19.89 13.43
C TYR A 246 18.67 -19.23 14.74
N ALA A 247 19.96 -18.96 14.90
CA ALA A 247 20.53 -18.25 16.04
C ALA A 247 19.98 -16.82 16.14
N HIS A 248 19.84 -16.12 15.01
CA HIS A 248 19.25 -14.77 14.99
C HIS A 248 17.79 -14.77 15.48
N LEU A 249 16.97 -15.68 14.97
CA LEU A 249 15.58 -15.81 15.40
C LEU A 249 15.46 -16.24 16.88
N ARG A 250 16.33 -17.15 17.34
CA ARG A 250 16.34 -17.63 18.73
C ARG A 250 16.72 -16.53 19.70
N ALA A 251 17.72 -15.73 19.36
CA ALA A 251 18.11 -14.56 20.14
C ALA A 251 16.98 -13.52 20.20
N GLY A 252 16.34 -13.23 19.06
CA GLY A 252 15.19 -12.32 19.02
C GLY A 252 14.03 -12.79 19.89
N PHE A 253 13.72 -14.09 19.87
CA PHE A 253 12.70 -14.68 20.75
C PHE A 253 13.04 -14.56 22.24
N PHE A 254 14.29 -14.78 22.64
CA PHE A 254 14.69 -14.69 24.05
C PHE A 254 14.64 -13.25 24.57
N VAL A 255 15.02 -12.28 23.73
CA VAL A 255 14.86 -10.85 24.04
C VAL A 255 13.37 -10.49 24.18
N MET A 256 12.51 -10.96 23.27
CA MET A 256 11.06 -10.75 23.38
C MET A 256 10.47 -11.37 24.64
N HIS A 257 10.92 -12.56 25.04
CA HIS A 257 10.48 -13.22 26.27
C HIS A 257 10.75 -12.34 27.50
N ASP A 258 11.96 -11.78 27.61
CA ASP A 258 12.33 -10.89 28.72
C ASP A 258 11.58 -9.56 28.67
N CYS A 259 11.46 -8.96 27.49
CA CYS A 259 10.77 -7.70 27.29
C CYS A 259 9.28 -7.80 27.64
N PHE A 260 8.60 -8.88 27.21
CA PHE A 260 7.19 -9.10 27.53
C PHE A 260 6.96 -9.42 28.99
N ALA A 261 7.90 -10.11 29.66
CA ALA A 261 7.86 -10.29 31.11
C ALA A 261 7.93 -8.95 31.87
N LYS A 262 8.59 -7.93 31.30
CA LYS A 262 8.65 -6.55 31.82
C LYS A 262 7.46 -5.67 31.40
N GLY A 263 6.57 -6.16 30.53
CA GLY A 263 5.42 -5.40 30.01
C GLY A 263 5.72 -4.48 28.82
N SER A 264 6.89 -4.61 28.18
CA SER A 264 7.30 -3.83 27.01
C SER A 264 6.53 -4.25 25.73
N GLY A 265 6.36 -3.33 24.78
CA GLY A 265 5.81 -3.62 23.46
C GLY A 265 6.85 -4.11 22.45
N LEU A 266 6.41 -4.50 21.25
CA LEU A 266 7.28 -5.08 20.21
C LEU A 266 8.37 -4.10 19.72
N LEU A 267 8.07 -2.80 19.67
CA LEU A 267 9.04 -1.80 19.22
C LEU A 267 10.14 -1.60 20.25
N GLU A 268 9.79 -1.60 21.54
CA GLU A 268 10.76 -1.59 22.63
C GLU A 268 11.61 -2.87 22.65
N CYS A 269 11.01 -4.04 22.36
CA CYS A 269 11.78 -5.28 22.15
C CYS A 269 12.79 -5.15 21.01
N ALA A 270 12.42 -4.46 19.92
CA ALA A 270 13.28 -4.27 18.76
C ALA A 270 14.47 -3.37 19.08
N ASP A 271 14.25 -2.31 19.85
CA ASP A 271 15.33 -1.43 20.30
C ASP A 271 16.28 -2.18 21.28
N GLU A 272 15.76 -2.99 22.20
CA GLU A 272 16.57 -3.84 23.11
C GLU A 272 17.38 -4.91 22.32
N PHE A 273 16.77 -5.55 21.31
CA PHE A 273 17.46 -6.52 20.48
C PHE A 273 18.56 -5.88 19.61
N MET A 274 18.28 -4.71 19.02
CA MET A 274 19.27 -3.94 18.25
C MET A 274 20.47 -3.55 19.12
N ALA A 275 20.26 -3.14 20.36
CA ALA A 275 21.34 -2.84 21.30
C ALA A 275 22.23 -4.06 21.58
N HIS A 276 21.64 -5.26 21.71
CA HIS A 276 22.41 -6.49 21.83
C HIS A 276 23.19 -6.83 20.54
N LEU A 277 22.58 -6.66 19.37
CA LEU A 277 23.24 -6.88 18.08
C LEU A 277 24.40 -5.91 17.85
N ASP A 278 24.27 -4.66 18.28
CA ASP A 278 25.34 -3.66 18.22
C ASP A 278 26.50 -4.00 19.14
N ARG A 279 26.21 -4.45 20.36
CA ARG A 279 27.24 -4.95 21.29
C ARG A 279 28.01 -6.14 20.71
N LEU A 280 27.31 -7.11 20.12
CA LEU A 280 27.93 -8.27 19.46
C LEU A 280 28.80 -7.85 18.27
N ARG A 281 28.32 -6.89 17.46
CA ARG A 281 29.09 -6.33 16.35
C ARG A 281 30.35 -5.59 16.82
N GLN A 282 30.28 -4.85 17.92
CA GLN A 282 31.46 -4.19 18.49
C GLN A 282 32.50 -5.20 19.01
N GLY A 283 32.03 -6.32 19.58
CA GLY A 283 32.90 -7.39 20.08
C GLY A 283 33.51 -8.27 18.98
N ASN A 284 32.79 -8.53 17.88
CA ASN A 284 33.28 -9.34 16.76
C ASN A 284 32.71 -8.86 15.40
N PRO A 285 33.29 -7.80 14.80
CA PRO A 285 32.73 -7.16 13.60
C PRO A 285 32.70 -8.06 12.37
N GLU A 286 33.63 -9.01 12.26
CA GLU A 286 33.69 -9.92 11.11
C GLU A 286 32.55 -10.94 11.12
N ARG A 287 32.11 -11.38 12.31
CA ARG A 287 31.03 -12.36 12.48
C ARG A 287 29.64 -11.71 12.41
N PHE A 288 29.46 -10.52 12.99
CA PHE A 288 28.16 -9.84 13.08
C PHE A 288 28.08 -8.64 12.11
N ARG A 289 28.09 -8.94 10.80
CA ARG A 289 28.01 -7.92 9.73
C ARG A 289 26.55 -7.52 9.48
N ASN A 290 26.33 -6.24 9.13
CA ASN A 290 25.03 -5.72 8.67
C ASN A 290 23.84 -5.94 9.63
N THR A 291 24.10 -6.04 10.94
CA THR A 291 23.07 -6.34 11.95
C THR A 291 22.18 -5.15 12.31
N ALA A 292 22.59 -3.92 11.97
CA ALA A 292 21.81 -2.71 12.21
C ALA A 292 20.83 -2.45 11.06
N HIS A 293 19.61 -2.97 11.17
CA HIS A 293 18.52 -2.68 10.23
C HIS A 293 17.15 -2.70 10.93
N LYS A 294 16.69 -1.53 11.38
CA LYS A 294 15.48 -1.39 12.20
C LYS A 294 14.23 -2.02 11.57
N THR A 295 13.99 -1.80 10.28
CA THR A 295 12.87 -2.44 9.57
C THR A 295 12.99 -3.97 9.48
N MET A 296 14.16 -4.51 9.18
CA MET A 296 14.33 -5.96 9.12
C MET A 296 14.19 -6.60 10.52
N THR A 297 14.69 -5.94 11.55
CA THR A 297 14.61 -6.41 12.93
C THR A 297 13.16 -6.46 13.42
N ILE A 298 12.41 -5.37 13.25
CA ILE A 298 10.99 -5.34 13.64
C ILE A 298 10.18 -6.36 12.82
N PHE A 299 10.48 -6.53 11.53
CA PHE A 299 9.84 -7.56 10.71
C PHE A 299 10.02 -8.96 11.30
N TRP A 300 11.25 -9.36 11.62
CA TRP A 300 11.52 -10.69 12.14
C TRP A 300 10.96 -10.90 13.55
N LEU A 301 11.06 -9.91 14.44
CA LEU A 301 10.42 -9.99 15.76
C LEU A 301 8.90 -10.11 15.65
N HIS A 302 8.28 -9.42 14.70
CA HIS A 302 6.84 -9.58 14.42
C HIS A 302 6.51 -11.00 13.95
N GLN A 303 7.30 -11.58 13.05
CA GLN A 303 7.12 -12.97 12.61
C GLN A 303 7.27 -13.97 13.77
N ILE A 304 8.27 -13.78 14.63
CA ILE A 304 8.46 -14.58 15.85
C ILE A 304 7.24 -14.46 16.75
N GLN A 305 6.69 -13.25 16.92
CA GLN A 305 5.49 -13.01 17.73
C GLN A 305 4.27 -13.74 17.16
N VAL A 306 4.05 -13.69 15.85
CA VAL A 306 2.96 -14.40 15.17
C VAL A 306 3.09 -15.91 15.35
N ALA A 307 4.29 -16.47 15.17
CA ALA A 307 4.57 -17.89 15.40
C ALA A 307 4.31 -18.29 16.85
N SER A 308 4.79 -17.49 17.81
CA SER A 308 4.62 -17.72 19.24
C SER A 308 3.15 -17.70 19.65
N VAL A 309 2.37 -16.72 19.19
CA VAL A 309 0.94 -16.63 19.49
C VAL A 309 0.13 -17.76 18.84
N THR A 310 0.52 -18.18 17.64
CA THR A 310 -0.11 -19.33 16.97
C THR A 310 0.17 -20.63 17.74
N TYR A 311 1.40 -20.82 18.22
CA TYR A 311 1.79 -21.94 19.06
C TYR A 311 1.00 -21.95 20.39
N GLN A 312 0.92 -20.81 21.08
CA GLN A 312 0.12 -20.66 22.30
C GLN A 312 -1.35 -21.03 22.09
N ALA A 313 -1.96 -20.55 21.00
CA ALA A 313 -3.34 -20.84 20.66
C ALA A 313 -3.58 -22.34 20.44
N SER A 314 -2.57 -23.07 19.95
CA SER A 314 -2.65 -24.53 19.79
C SER A 314 -2.52 -25.30 21.12
N LYS A 315 -1.82 -24.72 22.11
CA LYS A 315 -1.62 -25.30 23.46
C LYS A 315 -2.66 -24.83 24.48
N GLY A 316 -3.51 -23.87 24.14
CA GLY A 316 -4.49 -23.27 25.06
C GLY A 316 -3.86 -22.44 26.18
N ASN A 317 -2.64 -21.94 25.98
CA ASN A 317 -1.90 -21.17 27.00
C ASN A 317 -2.14 -19.66 26.82
N ILE A 318 -2.22 -18.94 27.94
CA ILE A 318 -2.46 -17.48 27.99
C ILE A 318 -1.13 -16.71 28.14
N LYS A 319 -0.06 -17.36 28.63
CA LYS A 319 1.26 -16.73 28.87
C LYS A 319 2.19 -16.86 27.67
N PHE A 320 3.04 -15.85 27.42
CA PHE A 320 4.11 -15.91 26.41
C PHE A 320 4.97 -17.17 26.61
N PRO A 321 5.31 -17.94 25.56
CA PRO A 321 6.01 -19.21 25.72
C PRO A 321 7.37 -19.02 26.40
N ALA A 322 7.79 -20.04 27.15
CA ALA A 322 9.09 -20.10 27.79
C ALA A 322 10.22 -20.28 26.75
N ARG A 323 11.45 -19.98 27.15
CA ARG A 323 12.63 -20.06 26.26
C ARG A 323 12.88 -21.47 25.76
N GLU A 324 12.55 -22.47 26.57
CA GLU A 324 12.66 -23.89 26.28
C GLU A 324 11.68 -24.34 25.18
N GLU A 325 10.59 -23.61 24.99
CA GLU A 325 9.54 -23.93 24.00
C GLU A 325 9.90 -23.41 22.59
N TYR A 326 11.03 -22.72 22.40
CA TYR A 326 11.42 -22.13 21.10
C TYR A 326 11.51 -23.16 19.97
N ALA A 327 12.09 -24.32 20.23
CA ALA A 327 12.23 -25.39 19.23
C ALA A 327 10.85 -25.86 18.74
N ASP A 328 9.89 -26.03 19.66
CA ASP A 328 8.52 -26.42 19.34
C ASP A 328 7.76 -25.33 18.56
N ILE A 329 8.01 -24.05 18.87
CA ILE A 329 7.41 -22.92 18.14
C ILE A 329 7.85 -22.95 16.68
N VAL A 330 9.15 -23.08 16.44
CA VAL A 330 9.70 -23.10 15.08
C VAL A 330 9.29 -24.36 14.31
N LEU A 331 9.16 -25.52 14.99
CA LEU A 331 8.57 -26.74 14.40
C LEU A 331 7.09 -26.56 14.03
N SER A 332 6.32 -25.83 14.83
CA SER A 332 4.91 -25.52 14.53
C SER A 332 4.72 -24.46 13.44
N ALA A 333 5.76 -23.68 13.16
CA ALA A 333 5.77 -22.60 12.17
C ALA A 333 7.03 -22.61 11.28
N PRO A 334 7.25 -23.68 10.46
CA PRO A 334 8.50 -23.85 9.69
C PRO A 334 8.77 -22.70 8.70
N TRP A 335 7.73 -21.98 8.28
CA TRP A 335 7.83 -20.83 7.38
C TRP A 335 8.76 -19.72 7.88
N ILE A 336 9.00 -19.60 9.19
CA ILE A 336 9.88 -18.56 9.74
C ILE A 336 11.36 -18.81 9.39
N MET A 337 11.71 -20.07 9.06
CA MET A 337 13.05 -20.45 8.59
C MET A 337 13.32 -20.09 7.13
N ASN A 338 12.33 -19.55 6.41
CA ASN A 338 12.54 -18.98 5.09
C ASN A 338 13.20 -17.59 5.22
N SER A 339 14.53 -17.51 5.16
CA SER A 339 15.26 -16.21 5.22
C SER A 339 14.85 -15.20 4.15
N GLY A 340 14.17 -15.64 3.08
CA GLY A 340 13.59 -14.79 2.03
C GLY A 340 12.15 -14.32 2.29
N LEU A 341 11.53 -14.67 3.43
CA LEU A 341 10.12 -14.39 3.72
C LEU A 341 9.74 -12.91 3.56
N TRP A 342 10.65 -11.99 3.89
CA TRP A 342 10.43 -10.55 3.75
C TRP A 342 10.07 -10.14 2.32
N ARG A 343 10.46 -10.89 1.28
CA ARG A 343 10.19 -10.59 -0.14
C ARG A 343 8.70 -10.60 -0.47
N SER A 344 7.89 -11.30 0.32
CA SER A 344 6.44 -11.29 0.18
C SER A 344 5.78 -10.07 0.80
N TYR A 345 6.53 -9.26 1.55
CA TYR A 345 6.03 -8.11 2.32
C TYR A 345 6.66 -6.80 1.85
N TYR A 346 7.96 -6.78 1.57
CA TYR A 346 8.71 -5.58 1.19
C TYR A 346 9.29 -5.67 -0.22
N SER A 347 9.16 -4.57 -0.97
CA SER A 347 9.93 -4.36 -2.18
C SER A 347 11.40 -4.12 -1.83
N LYS A 348 12.29 -4.43 -2.77
CA LYS A 348 13.71 -4.10 -2.63
C LYS A 348 13.90 -2.57 -2.55
N ASP A 349 13.07 -1.82 -3.25
CA ASP A 349 13.15 -0.36 -3.33
C ASP A 349 12.82 0.32 -2.00
N LEU A 350 11.94 -0.28 -1.19
CA LEU A 350 11.68 0.20 0.17
C LEU A 350 12.71 -0.32 1.17
N LEU A 351 12.98 -1.62 1.16
CA LEU A 351 13.73 -2.26 2.25
C LEU A 351 15.21 -1.91 2.28
N PHE A 352 15.82 -1.65 1.12
CA PHE A 352 17.26 -1.36 1.03
C PHE A 352 17.61 0.14 1.06
N LYS A 353 16.61 1.00 1.31
CA LYS A 353 16.83 2.43 1.58
C LYS A 353 17.50 2.63 2.95
N LEU A 354 18.32 3.68 3.08
CA LEU A 354 18.98 4.01 4.35
C LEU A 354 17.94 4.29 5.44
N GLU A 355 16.84 4.94 5.07
CA GLU A 355 15.72 5.25 5.95
C GLU A 355 15.08 3.97 6.54
N ALA A 356 15.02 2.86 5.79
CA ALA A 356 14.49 1.59 6.30
C ALA A 356 15.47 0.88 7.27
N ARG A 357 16.76 1.20 7.18
CA ARG A 357 17.78 0.72 8.12
C ARG A 357 17.72 1.47 9.45
N GLU A 358 17.44 2.76 9.41
CA GLU A 358 17.42 3.64 10.59
C GLU A 358 16.03 3.74 11.24
N ASN A 359 14.95 3.68 10.45
CA ASN A 359 13.57 3.85 10.89
C ASN A 359 12.69 2.66 10.52
N TRP A 360 11.58 2.51 11.25
CA TRP A 360 10.55 1.53 10.92
C TRP A 360 9.73 1.97 9.71
N HIS A 361 9.62 1.09 8.71
CA HIS A 361 8.74 1.27 7.56
C HIS A 361 7.77 0.09 7.46
N LEU A 362 6.51 0.38 7.16
CA LEU A 362 5.53 -0.67 6.91
C LEU A 362 5.80 -1.34 5.56
N PRO A 363 5.48 -2.64 5.41
CA PRO A 363 5.68 -3.32 4.14
C PRO A 363 4.74 -2.81 3.04
N ASP A 364 5.28 -2.68 1.83
CA ASP A 364 4.64 -2.06 0.67
C ASP A 364 4.05 -3.08 -0.33
N LEU A 365 4.46 -4.35 -0.27
CA LEU A 365 3.89 -5.42 -1.12
C LEU A 365 2.72 -6.12 -0.44
N ARG A 366 2.80 -6.36 0.87
CA ARG A 366 1.76 -7.04 1.65
C ARG A 366 1.79 -6.62 3.11
N PRO A 367 0.64 -6.38 3.77
CA PRO A 367 0.62 -6.06 5.19
C PRO A 367 1.11 -7.21 6.06
N LEU A 368 1.68 -6.91 7.23
CA LEU A 368 2.12 -7.90 8.20
C LEU A 368 0.93 -8.70 8.78
N PRO A 369 1.11 -9.98 9.15
CA PRO A 369 0.05 -10.80 9.72
C PRO A 369 -0.45 -10.20 11.05
N THR A 370 -1.76 -10.07 11.23
CA THR A 370 -2.33 -9.58 12.48
C THR A 370 -2.26 -10.65 13.57
N ILE A 371 -1.70 -10.31 14.73
CA ILE A 371 -1.60 -11.20 15.89
C ILE A 371 -2.95 -11.20 16.61
N THR A 372 -3.82 -12.15 16.29
CA THR A 372 -5.06 -12.39 17.02
C THR A 372 -4.77 -13.30 18.23
N GLN A 373 -4.68 -12.72 19.43
CA GLN A 373 -4.70 -13.52 20.66
C GLN A 373 -6.01 -14.32 20.72
N GLY A 374 -5.89 -15.64 20.69
CA GLY A 374 -6.87 -16.60 21.21
C GLY A 374 -8.36 -16.29 20.98
N LYS A 375 -8.84 -16.36 19.74
CA LYS A 375 -10.18 -16.87 19.43
C LYS A 375 -10.14 -17.80 18.21
N LYS A 376 -9.30 -18.85 18.26
CA LYS A 376 -9.46 -20.03 17.39
C LYS A 376 -10.38 -21.06 18.05
N GLN A 377 -11.63 -20.65 18.20
CA GLN A 377 -12.76 -21.56 18.08
C GLN A 377 -13.87 -20.86 17.28
N ALA A 378 -13.53 -20.32 16.10
CA ALA A 378 -14.49 -19.97 15.04
C ALA A 378 -13.76 -19.52 13.76
N GLU A 379 -12.87 -20.32 13.16
CA GLU A 379 -12.39 -20.04 11.79
C GLU A 379 -11.73 -21.28 11.16
N ARG A 380 -12.42 -22.42 11.24
CA ARG A 380 -12.42 -23.45 10.18
C ARG A 380 -13.81 -23.47 9.56
N SER A 381 -14.09 -22.37 8.92
CA SER A 381 -15.11 -22.06 7.91
C SER A 381 -15.02 -20.55 7.75
N HIS A 382 -15.33 -20.04 6.56
CA HIS A 382 -15.17 -18.66 6.13
C HIS A 382 -13.87 -18.39 5.33
N SER A 383 -13.57 -19.17 4.28
CA SER A 383 -14.08 -18.71 2.97
C SER A 383 -15.50 -18.18 3.13
N LYS A 384 -15.64 -16.88 3.43
CA LYS A 384 -16.95 -16.25 3.29
C LYS A 384 -17.27 -16.36 1.81
N ARG A 385 -17.98 -17.44 1.45
CA ARG A 385 -19.23 -17.29 0.69
C ARG A 385 -19.82 -15.92 1.10
N PRO A 386 -20.25 -15.09 0.14
CA PRO A 386 -20.78 -13.76 0.43
C PRO A 386 -21.67 -13.89 1.66
N SER A 387 -21.42 -13.05 2.68
CA SER A 387 -22.22 -13.04 3.90
C SER A 387 -23.67 -13.24 3.49
N ARG A 388 -24.32 -14.29 3.98
CA ARG A 388 -25.76 -14.42 3.79
C ARG A 388 -26.36 -13.06 4.08
N ASP A 389 -27.23 -12.59 3.20
CA ASP A 389 -27.88 -11.27 3.19
C ASP A 389 -28.71 -10.95 4.46
N LEU A 390 -28.61 -11.77 5.50
CA LEU A 390 -29.38 -11.75 6.74
C LEU A 390 -29.18 -10.45 7.53
N ASP A 391 -27.95 -9.94 7.60
CA ASP A 391 -27.64 -8.73 8.36
C ASP A 391 -27.82 -7.44 7.55
N ARG A 392 -28.03 -7.53 6.23
CA ARG A 392 -28.08 -6.37 5.35
C ARG A 392 -29.21 -5.42 5.68
N LEU A 393 -30.45 -5.92 5.71
CA LEU A 393 -31.62 -5.10 6.03
C LEU A 393 -31.64 -4.62 7.49
N PRO A 394 -31.33 -5.46 8.50
CA PRO A 394 -31.19 -4.98 9.88
C PRO A 394 -30.13 -3.90 10.04
N ARG A 395 -28.94 -4.06 9.44
CA ARG A 395 -27.87 -3.08 9.55
C ARG A 395 -28.22 -1.76 8.87
N PHE A 396 -28.79 -1.83 7.67
CA PHE A 396 -29.28 -0.65 6.96
C PHE A 396 -30.35 0.07 7.79
N ALA A 397 -31.35 -0.67 8.28
CA ALA A 397 -32.40 -0.12 9.14
C ALA A 397 -31.84 0.51 10.43
N PHE A 398 -30.83 -0.11 11.06
CA PHE A 398 -30.15 0.45 12.22
C PHE A 398 -29.57 1.83 11.91
N ARG A 399 -28.86 1.98 10.79
CA ARG A 399 -28.33 3.28 10.35
C ARG A 399 -29.41 4.30 10.07
N VAL A 400 -30.49 3.90 9.41
CA VAL A 400 -31.63 4.78 9.15
C VAL A 400 -32.20 5.31 10.45
N VAL A 401 -32.47 4.43 11.42
CA VAL A 401 -33.03 4.82 12.71
C VAL A 401 -32.05 5.71 13.49
N GLN A 402 -30.75 5.42 13.52
CA GLN A 402 -29.77 6.30 14.14
C GLN A 402 -29.79 7.71 13.52
N LYS A 403 -29.85 7.81 12.19
CA LYS A 403 -29.95 9.11 11.53
C LYS A 403 -31.26 9.82 11.84
N THR A 404 -32.37 9.11 12.12
CA THR A 404 -33.61 9.76 12.61
C THR A 404 -33.45 10.42 13.99
N LEU A 405 -32.47 9.99 14.79
CA LEU A 405 -32.18 10.55 16.11
C LEU A 405 -31.26 11.77 16.04
N THR A 406 -30.44 11.89 14.99
CA THR A 406 -29.44 12.96 14.85
C THR A 406 -29.78 14.00 13.79
N SER A 407 -30.63 13.67 12.81
CA SER A 407 -31.02 14.57 11.73
C SER A 407 -32.01 15.63 12.20
N LYS A 408 -31.96 16.81 11.56
CA LYS A 408 -32.99 17.85 11.70
C LYS A 408 -34.27 17.54 10.94
N LEU A 409 -34.23 16.55 10.03
CA LEU A 409 -35.39 16.13 9.25
C LEU A 409 -36.39 15.36 10.14
N ARG A 410 -37.68 15.52 9.87
CA ARG A 410 -38.70 14.65 10.47
C ARG A 410 -38.48 13.20 10.02
N ARG A 411 -38.91 12.23 10.83
CA ARG A 411 -38.78 10.77 10.52
C ARG A 411 -39.10 10.41 9.07
N GLY A 412 -40.22 10.92 8.53
CA GLY A 412 -40.61 10.66 7.13
C GLY A 412 -39.61 11.18 6.09
N GLY A 413 -38.97 12.33 6.37
CA GLY A 413 -37.90 12.90 5.55
C GLY A 413 -36.57 12.15 5.63
N VAL A 414 -36.42 11.19 6.55
CA VAL A 414 -35.25 10.30 6.60
C VAL A 414 -35.58 8.92 6.04
N VAL A 415 -36.72 8.36 6.45
CA VAL A 415 -37.13 7.00 6.07
C VAL A 415 -37.46 6.91 4.59
N LYS A 416 -38.13 7.91 4.00
CA LYS A 416 -38.48 7.87 2.58
C LYS A 416 -37.23 7.86 1.67
N PRO A 417 -36.27 8.81 1.81
CA PRO A 417 -35.03 8.74 1.04
C PRO A 417 -34.22 7.46 1.27
N ALA A 418 -34.26 6.89 2.48
CA ALA A 418 -33.61 5.62 2.77
C ALA A 418 -34.18 4.46 1.94
N LEU A 419 -35.50 4.36 1.86
CA LEU A 419 -36.17 3.31 1.08
C LEU A 419 -35.88 3.47 -0.42
N GLU A 420 -35.93 4.70 -0.94
CA GLU A 420 -35.62 5.01 -2.35
C GLU A 420 -34.16 4.70 -2.69
N ALA A 421 -33.21 5.03 -1.81
CA ALA A 421 -31.80 4.71 -1.96
C ALA A 421 -31.56 3.19 -1.95
N LEU A 422 -32.14 2.48 -0.97
CA LEU A 422 -32.02 1.02 -0.88
C LEU A 422 -32.63 0.33 -2.09
N GLN A 423 -33.79 0.78 -2.57
CA GLN A 423 -34.44 0.25 -3.77
C GLN A 423 -33.55 0.43 -5.00
N SER A 424 -33.08 1.67 -5.23
CA SER A 424 -32.24 2.02 -6.37
C SER A 424 -30.93 1.25 -6.38
N TYR A 425 -30.28 1.12 -5.22
CA TYR A 425 -29.09 0.30 -5.05
C TYR A 425 -29.38 -1.17 -5.34
N THR A 426 -30.42 -1.74 -4.72
CA THR A 426 -30.76 -3.17 -4.89
C THR A 426 -31.05 -3.52 -6.34
N ILE A 427 -31.78 -2.67 -7.07
CA ILE A 427 -32.07 -2.87 -8.49
C ILE A 427 -30.77 -2.90 -9.32
N ARG A 428 -29.86 -1.93 -9.09
CA ARG A 428 -28.57 -1.88 -9.80
C ARG A 428 -27.67 -3.06 -9.46
N SER A 429 -27.53 -3.38 -8.17
CA SER A 429 -26.67 -4.47 -7.72
C SER A 429 -27.18 -5.82 -8.24
N ARG A 430 -28.50 -6.02 -8.31
CA ARG A 430 -29.11 -7.23 -8.91
C ARG A 430 -28.87 -7.37 -10.40
N ALA A 431 -28.67 -6.28 -11.13
CA ALA A 431 -28.31 -6.34 -12.54
C ALA A 431 -26.90 -6.94 -12.74
N SER A 432 -26.01 -6.78 -11.77
CA SER A 432 -24.65 -7.34 -11.78
C SER A 432 -24.53 -8.67 -11.02
N ASP A 433 -25.32 -8.86 -9.96
CA ASP A 433 -25.34 -10.05 -9.13
C ASP A 433 -26.78 -10.49 -8.82
N PRO A 434 -27.32 -11.47 -9.56
CA PRO A 434 -28.67 -12.00 -9.35
C PRO A 434 -28.90 -12.67 -7.99
N SER A 435 -27.83 -12.99 -7.23
CA SER A 435 -27.94 -13.66 -5.92
C SER A 435 -28.47 -12.73 -4.82
N ILE A 436 -28.35 -11.42 -5.00
CA ILE A 436 -28.87 -10.40 -4.09
C ILE A 436 -30.40 -10.46 -4.09
N PRO A 437 -31.11 -10.67 -2.97
CA PRO A 437 -32.57 -10.67 -2.87
C PRO A 437 -33.26 -9.44 -3.49
N PRO A 438 -34.45 -9.60 -4.09
CA PRO A 438 -35.20 -8.49 -4.65
C PRO A 438 -35.60 -7.50 -3.55
N TYR A 439 -35.63 -6.21 -3.89
CA TYR A 439 -36.11 -5.18 -2.98
C TYR A 439 -37.55 -5.49 -2.55
N SER A 440 -37.81 -5.28 -1.26
CA SER A 440 -39.16 -5.31 -0.72
C SER A 440 -39.35 -4.19 0.29
N GLU A 441 -40.26 -3.26 -0.03
CA GLU A 441 -40.56 -2.13 0.86
C GLU A 441 -41.09 -2.61 2.22
N THR A 442 -41.94 -3.64 2.23
CA THR A 442 -42.45 -4.23 3.47
C THR A 442 -41.33 -4.76 4.35
N GLN A 443 -40.36 -5.45 3.77
CA GLN A 443 -39.24 -6.04 4.52
C GLN A 443 -38.30 -4.95 5.06
N ALA A 444 -37.96 -3.95 4.23
CA ALA A 444 -37.12 -2.83 4.67
C ALA A 444 -37.80 -2.02 5.78
N TYR A 445 -39.09 -1.70 5.62
CA TYR A 445 -39.85 -0.93 6.60
C TYR A 445 -40.06 -1.71 7.90
N PHE A 446 -40.30 -3.03 7.83
CA PHE A 446 -40.37 -3.91 8.99
C PHE A 446 -39.11 -3.76 9.86
N TRP A 447 -37.93 -3.89 9.26
CA TRP A 447 -36.67 -3.77 10.00
C TRP A 447 -36.46 -2.37 10.59
N ILE A 448 -36.83 -1.32 9.87
CA ILE A 448 -36.80 0.06 10.41
C ILE A 448 -37.69 0.18 11.64
N GLN A 449 -38.89 -0.40 11.61
CA GLN A 449 -39.83 -0.36 12.74
C GLN A 449 -39.35 -1.19 13.93
N VAL A 450 -38.89 -2.42 13.69
CA VAL A 450 -38.39 -3.32 14.73
C VAL A 450 -37.18 -2.72 15.43
N ILE A 451 -36.22 -2.19 14.68
CA ILE A 451 -35.02 -1.58 15.27
C ILE A 451 -35.38 -0.29 16.01
N HIS A 452 -36.28 0.53 15.47
CA HIS A 452 -36.78 1.69 16.19
C HIS A 452 -37.44 1.31 17.53
N ALA A 453 -38.24 0.24 17.58
CA ALA A 453 -38.82 -0.25 18.83
C ALA A 453 -37.76 -0.77 19.81
N TYR A 454 -36.72 -1.48 19.34
CA TYR A 454 -35.60 -1.89 20.19
C TYR A 454 -34.85 -0.69 20.78
N LEU A 455 -34.52 0.30 19.96
CA LEU A 455 -33.80 1.49 20.39
C LEU A 455 -34.62 2.34 21.36
N ARG A 456 -35.93 2.50 21.12
CA ARG A 456 -36.84 3.15 22.07
C ARG A 456 -36.90 2.45 23.42
N THR A 457 -36.75 1.14 23.45
CA THR A 457 -36.72 0.36 24.70
C THR A 457 -35.53 0.79 25.58
N LEU A 458 -34.38 1.11 24.97
CA LEU A 458 -33.20 1.59 25.70
C LEU A 458 -33.37 3.03 26.23
N GLU A 459 -34.15 3.86 25.53
CA GLU A 459 -34.41 5.25 25.90
C GLU A 459 -35.51 5.41 26.95
N ALA A 460 -36.40 4.42 27.09
CA ALA A 460 -37.52 4.45 28.02
C ALA A 460 -37.03 4.66 29.48
N LYS A 461 -37.70 5.55 30.21
CA LYS A 461 -37.45 5.76 31.65
C LYS A 461 -37.92 4.51 32.41
N SER A 462 -36.99 3.63 32.77
CA SER A 462 -37.26 2.42 33.56
C SER A 462 -36.93 2.64 35.03
N THR A 463 -37.75 2.09 35.93
CA THR A 463 -37.52 2.02 37.38
C THR A 463 -36.62 0.84 37.78
N GLN A 464 -36.18 0.03 36.81
CA GLN A 464 -35.29 -1.12 37.06
C GLN A 464 -33.83 -0.68 37.23
N PRO A 465 -33.03 -1.39 38.06
CA PRO A 465 -31.65 -1.02 38.36
C PRO A 465 -30.67 -1.20 37.19
N VAL A 466 -31.05 -1.96 36.16
CA VAL A 466 -30.18 -2.28 35.01
C VAL A 466 -30.57 -1.43 33.81
N ARG A 467 -29.69 -0.50 33.40
CA ARG A 467 -29.90 0.39 32.25
C ARG A 467 -28.66 0.46 31.38
N TYR A 468 -28.87 0.52 30.05
CA TYR A 468 -27.82 0.98 29.13
C TYR A 468 -27.73 2.50 29.23
N GLU A 469 -26.65 3.01 29.80
CA GLU A 469 -26.45 4.45 30.06
C GLU A 469 -25.80 5.20 28.88
N GLY A 470 -25.42 4.49 27.81
CA GLY A 470 -24.82 5.11 26.63
C GLY A 470 -25.85 5.78 25.72
N SER A 471 -25.40 6.75 24.93
CA SER A 471 -26.24 7.36 23.89
C SER A 471 -26.48 6.36 22.75
N VAL A 472 -27.75 6.19 22.36
CA VAL A 472 -28.17 5.32 21.26
C VAL A 472 -27.69 5.84 19.90
N ALA A 473 -27.52 7.16 19.77
CA ALA A 473 -27.05 7.80 18.54
C ALA A 473 -25.60 7.40 18.15
N VAL A 474 -24.79 6.97 19.12
CA VAL A 474 -23.38 6.58 18.90
C VAL A 474 -23.14 5.07 19.05
N LEU A 475 -24.21 4.29 19.28
CA LEU A 475 -24.15 2.83 19.44
C LEU A 475 -23.64 2.19 18.13
N THR A 476 -22.73 1.22 18.20
CA THR A 476 -22.34 0.44 17.01
C THR A 476 -23.34 -0.67 16.73
N PHE A 477 -23.41 -1.12 15.47
CA PHE A 477 -24.32 -2.20 15.10
C PHE A 477 -23.97 -3.50 15.83
N GLU A 478 -22.69 -3.77 16.06
CA GLU A 478 -22.19 -4.94 16.79
C GLU A 478 -22.55 -4.91 18.29
N ALA A 479 -22.52 -3.73 18.90
CA ALA A 479 -23.00 -3.55 20.27
C ALA A 479 -24.53 -3.69 20.34
N PHE A 480 -25.24 -3.18 19.33
CA PHE A 480 -26.70 -3.33 19.22
C PHE A 480 -27.13 -4.80 19.07
N THR A 481 -26.49 -5.58 18.20
CA THR A 481 -26.80 -7.01 18.05
C THR A 481 -26.53 -7.78 19.34
N SER A 482 -25.50 -7.39 20.10
CA SER A 482 -25.21 -7.98 21.43
C SER A 482 -26.28 -7.67 22.48
N LEU A 483 -27.06 -6.59 22.31
CA LEU A 483 -28.16 -6.26 23.24
C LEU A 483 -29.41 -7.09 22.98
N PHE A 484 -29.71 -7.44 21.72
CA PHE A 484 -31.01 -7.97 21.34
C PHE A 484 -30.99 -9.33 20.62
N ASP A 485 -29.81 -9.90 20.33
CA ASP A 485 -29.61 -11.19 19.63
C ASP A 485 -30.48 -11.34 18.38
N LEU A 486 -30.24 -10.50 17.36
CA LEU A 486 -31.00 -10.57 16.11
C LEU A 486 -30.78 -11.91 15.38
N THR A 487 -31.86 -12.55 14.94
CA THR A 487 -31.81 -13.84 14.23
C THR A 487 -32.11 -13.74 12.74
N GLY A 488 -32.77 -12.66 12.30
CA GLY A 488 -33.24 -12.47 10.92
C GLY A 488 -34.64 -13.03 10.65
N ASP A 489 -35.20 -13.77 11.61
CA ASP A 489 -36.49 -14.46 11.53
C ASP A 489 -37.62 -13.79 12.34
N GLU A 490 -37.36 -12.59 12.87
CA GLU A 490 -38.27 -11.83 13.72
C GLU A 490 -39.63 -11.62 13.05
N TRP A 491 -39.63 -11.43 11.73
CA TRP A 491 -40.82 -11.22 10.91
C TRP A 491 -41.81 -12.39 10.96
N GLN A 492 -41.36 -13.62 11.23
CA GLN A 492 -42.20 -14.82 11.19
C GLN A 492 -43.34 -14.79 12.23
N LYS A 493 -43.17 -13.99 13.29
CA LYS A 493 -44.18 -13.76 14.33
C LYS A 493 -45.33 -12.87 13.85
N ASP A 494 -45.03 -11.93 12.95
CA ASP A 494 -45.96 -10.87 12.53
C ASP A 494 -46.53 -11.12 11.13
N TYR A 495 -45.77 -11.77 10.24
CA TYR A 495 -46.16 -12.03 8.84
C TYR A 495 -46.25 -13.53 8.50
N SER A 496 -47.20 -13.90 7.65
CA SER A 496 -47.16 -15.16 6.89
C SER A 496 -46.10 -15.11 5.80
N LYS A 497 -45.53 -16.27 5.47
CA LYS A 497 -44.55 -16.37 4.38
C LYS A 497 -45.15 -15.94 3.04
N SER A 498 -46.42 -16.29 2.79
CA SER A 498 -47.14 -15.92 1.58
C SER A 498 -47.28 -14.41 1.42
N LEU A 499 -47.55 -13.66 2.51
CA LEU A 499 -47.61 -12.20 2.46
C LEU A 499 -46.20 -11.59 2.35
N TRP A 500 -45.26 -12.05 3.17
CA TRP A 500 -43.89 -11.54 3.26
C TRP A 500 -43.12 -11.57 1.92
N GLU A 501 -43.38 -12.59 1.10
CA GLU A 501 -42.71 -12.80 -0.19
C GLU A 501 -43.54 -12.29 -1.39
N SER A 502 -44.75 -11.79 -1.14
CA SER A 502 -45.73 -11.38 -2.16
C SER A 502 -45.29 -10.16 -2.99
N ILE A 503 -45.85 -10.02 -4.20
CA ILE A 503 -45.63 -8.84 -5.06
C ILE A 503 -46.11 -7.55 -4.38
N PRO A 504 -47.32 -7.48 -3.76
CA PRO A 504 -47.75 -6.29 -3.03
C PRO A 504 -46.77 -5.86 -1.95
N ALA A 505 -46.22 -6.81 -1.18
CA ALA A 505 -45.24 -6.51 -0.14
C ALA A 505 -43.94 -5.90 -0.69
N ARG A 506 -43.60 -6.20 -1.96
CA ARG A 506 -42.44 -5.62 -2.63
C ARG A 506 -42.65 -4.19 -3.09
N MET A 507 -43.85 -3.90 -3.58
CA MET A 507 -44.20 -2.64 -4.23
C MET A 507 -44.49 -1.52 -3.23
N SER A 508 -45.01 -1.87 -2.06
CA SER A 508 -45.40 -0.91 -1.02
C SER A 508 -45.42 -1.60 0.34
N PHE A 509 -45.30 -0.83 1.43
CA PHE A 509 -45.50 -1.38 2.77
C PHE A 509 -46.91 -1.96 2.95
N VAL A 510 -46.98 -3.23 3.36
CA VAL A 510 -48.22 -3.92 3.73
C VAL A 510 -48.17 -4.26 5.22
N ASN A 511 -49.28 -4.03 5.93
CA ASN A 511 -49.37 -4.37 7.36
C ASN A 511 -49.24 -5.89 7.60
N PRO A 512 -48.73 -6.31 8.77
CA PRO A 512 -48.64 -7.73 9.10
C PRO A 512 -50.01 -8.40 9.23
N ASP A 513 -50.11 -9.66 8.79
CA ASP A 513 -51.35 -10.44 8.76
C ASP A 513 -51.52 -11.41 9.93
N LYS A 514 -50.45 -11.75 10.67
CA LYS A 514 -50.55 -12.60 11.88
C LYS A 514 -50.70 -11.78 13.15
N LYS A 515 -49.84 -10.78 13.33
CA LYS A 515 -49.77 -9.99 14.57
C LYS A 515 -49.26 -8.58 14.30
N ALA A 516 -49.83 -7.60 14.98
CA ALA A 516 -49.36 -6.22 14.91
C ALA A 516 -47.93 -6.08 15.45
N LEU A 517 -47.13 -5.22 14.79
CA LEU A 517 -45.74 -4.97 15.17
C LEU A 517 -45.64 -4.39 16.59
N PRO A 518 -44.67 -4.85 17.40
CA PRO A 518 -44.43 -4.29 18.72
C PRO A 518 -43.85 -2.87 18.63
N ASN A 519 -44.29 -2.00 19.53
CA ASN A 519 -43.76 -0.63 19.65
C ASN A 519 -42.60 -0.51 20.66
N VAL A 520 -42.44 -1.50 21.54
CA VAL A 520 -41.41 -1.61 22.59
C VAL A 520 -41.15 -3.10 22.82
N PHE A 521 -39.91 -3.45 23.19
CA PHE A 521 -39.50 -4.81 23.53
C PHE A 521 -39.13 -4.92 25.02
N GLY A 522 -38.80 -6.14 25.48
CA GLY A 522 -38.27 -6.34 26.83
C GLY A 522 -36.87 -5.73 26.98
N MET A 523 -36.55 -5.27 28.19
CA MET A 523 -35.20 -4.76 28.50
C MET A 523 -34.15 -5.86 28.36
N PRO A 524 -32.95 -5.55 27.84
CA PRO A 524 -31.86 -6.52 27.77
C PRO A 524 -31.36 -6.90 29.18
N SER A 525 -30.87 -8.13 29.33
CA SER A 525 -30.28 -8.57 30.60
C SER A 525 -28.98 -7.83 30.92
N GLN A 526 -28.59 -7.79 32.19
CA GLN A 526 -27.34 -7.13 32.63
C GLN A 526 -26.11 -7.65 31.89
N ALA A 527 -26.01 -8.98 31.70
CA ALA A 527 -24.91 -9.59 30.95
C ALA A 527 -24.81 -9.08 29.50
N LYS A 528 -25.97 -8.88 28.83
CA LYS A 528 -26.00 -8.32 27.47
C LYS A 528 -25.60 -6.84 27.44
N VAL A 529 -26.01 -6.07 28.43
CA VAL A 529 -25.60 -4.66 28.58
C VAL A 529 -24.10 -4.56 28.80
N GLU A 530 -23.51 -5.41 29.64
CA GLU A 530 -22.07 -5.47 29.88
C GLU A 530 -21.28 -5.90 28.64
N LEU A 531 -21.78 -6.90 27.91
CA LEU A 531 -21.21 -7.33 26.64
C LEU A 531 -21.23 -6.20 25.61
N ALA A 532 -22.36 -5.51 25.44
CA ALA A 532 -22.48 -4.37 24.53
C ALA A 532 -21.54 -3.22 24.93
N ARG A 533 -21.38 -2.92 26.22
CA ARG A 533 -20.38 -1.95 26.72
C ARG A 533 -18.96 -2.39 26.38
N SER A 534 -18.64 -3.68 26.48
CA SER A 534 -17.34 -4.21 26.06
C SER A 534 -17.13 -4.05 24.56
N GLN A 535 -18.15 -4.34 23.74
CA GLN A 535 -18.08 -4.14 22.29
C GLN A 535 -17.87 -2.67 21.93
N MET A 536 -18.56 -1.75 22.63
CA MET A 536 -18.37 -0.31 22.46
C MET A 536 -16.94 0.12 22.81
N ARG A 537 -16.37 -0.36 23.92
CA ARG A 537 -14.97 -0.07 24.30
C ARG A 537 -13.99 -0.58 23.25
N ASN A 538 -14.20 -1.80 22.74
CA ASN A 538 -13.38 -2.39 21.69
C ASN A 538 -13.53 -1.61 20.38
N ALA A 539 -14.74 -1.22 19.99
CA ALA A 539 -14.99 -0.45 18.77
C ALA A 539 -14.33 0.93 18.83
N ILE A 540 -14.41 1.61 19.99
CA ILE A 540 -13.70 2.87 20.24
C ILE A 540 -12.19 2.64 20.13
N SER A 541 -11.65 1.64 20.82
CA SER A 541 -10.22 1.29 20.75
C SER A 541 -9.76 0.98 19.32
N HIS A 542 -10.54 0.21 18.56
CA HIS A 542 -10.26 -0.09 17.15
C HIS A 542 -10.32 1.15 16.27
N ARG A 543 -11.22 2.11 16.55
CA ARG A 543 -11.26 3.41 15.90
C ARG A 543 -9.94 4.19 16.09
N PHE A 544 -9.22 3.96 17.18
CA PHE A 544 -7.90 4.53 17.44
C PHE A 544 -6.74 3.72 16.83
N THR A 545 -6.86 2.41 16.69
CA THR A 545 -5.73 1.53 16.33
C THR A 545 -5.75 0.93 14.93
N ALA A 546 -6.89 0.89 14.24
CA ALA A 546 -7.02 0.30 12.90
C ALA A 546 -7.81 1.22 11.94
N PRO A 547 -7.48 1.26 10.64
CA PRO A 547 -8.26 2.00 9.66
C PRO A 547 -9.67 1.39 9.56
N SER A 548 -10.71 2.18 9.85
CA SER A 548 -12.07 1.78 9.52
C SER A 548 -12.25 1.85 8.01
N GLY A 549 -12.63 0.75 7.35
CA GLY A 549 -13.03 0.79 5.94
C GLY A 549 -14.29 1.63 5.71
N LEU A 550 -14.61 1.89 4.44
CA LEU A 550 -15.88 2.56 4.10
C LEU A 550 -17.09 1.67 4.47
N PRO A 551 -18.22 2.29 4.88
CA PRO A 551 -19.50 1.59 4.96
C PRO A 551 -19.91 0.95 3.63
N PRO A 552 -20.82 -0.05 3.64
CA PRO A 552 -21.45 -0.58 2.45
C PRO A 552 -22.04 0.52 1.58
N ARG A 553 -22.10 0.26 0.28
CA ARG A 553 -22.47 1.28 -0.69
C ARG A 553 -23.92 1.75 -0.51
N GLU A 554 -24.84 0.88 -0.10
CA GLU A 554 -26.21 1.32 0.23
C GLU A 554 -26.27 2.31 1.42
N GLU A 555 -25.40 2.15 2.43
CA GLU A 555 -25.32 3.08 3.56
C GLU A 555 -24.75 4.43 3.12
N LEU A 556 -23.76 4.42 2.22
CA LEU A 556 -23.19 5.63 1.63
C LEU A 556 -24.17 6.37 0.73
N GLU A 557 -24.92 5.65 -0.11
CA GLU A 557 -25.95 6.25 -0.97
C GLU A 557 -27.11 6.82 -0.15
N PHE A 558 -27.50 6.15 0.94
CA PHE A 558 -28.44 6.70 1.92
C PHE A 558 -27.90 7.97 2.57
N ALA A 559 -26.66 7.95 3.06
CA ALA A 559 -26.03 9.13 3.67
C ALA A 559 -25.98 10.31 2.69
N ALA A 560 -25.66 10.05 1.42
CA ALA A 560 -25.68 11.03 0.34
C ALA A 560 -27.06 11.64 0.12
N ALA A 561 -28.12 10.82 0.08
CA ALA A 561 -29.50 11.30 -0.06
C ALA A 561 -29.91 12.21 1.10
N ILE A 562 -29.59 11.82 2.34
CA ILE A 562 -29.89 12.64 3.52
C ILE A 562 -29.08 13.92 3.55
N LEU A 563 -27.81 13.88 3.18
CA LEU A 563 -26.96 15.07 3.11
C LEU A 563 -27.52 16.10 2.14
N ILE A 564 -28.05 15.65 0.99
CA ILE A 564 -28.72 16.52 0.01
C ILE A 564 -29.96 17.17 0.62
N ASP A 565 -30.80 16.41 1.30
CA ASP A 565 -32.02 16.96 1.90
C ASP A 565 -31.73 17.89 3.10
N GLU A 566 -30.71 17.57 3.91
CA GLU A 566 -30.21 18.46 4.97
C GLU A 566 -29.61 19.75 4.37
N ALA A 567 -28.92 19.66 3.23
CA ALA A 567 -28.38 20.81 2.53
C ALA A 567 -29.47 21.78 2.04
N LYS A 568 -30.66 21.28 1.66
CA LYS A 568 -31.81 22.10 1.25
C LYS A 568 -32.42 22.91 2.39
N LEU A 569 -32.22 22.49 3.65
CA LEU A 569 -32.68 23.24 4.82
C LEU A 569 -31.80 24.46 5.11
N ILE A 570 -30.61 24.53 4.50
CA ILE A 570 -29.68 25.64 4.68
C ILE A 570 -30.00 26.71 3.62
N PRO A 571 -30.29 27.96 4.03
CA PRO A 571 -30.51 29.09 3.12
C PRO A 571 -29.37 29.21 2.11
N GLU A 572 -29.70 29.59 0.87
CA GLU A 572 -28.69 29.66 -0.19
C GLU A 572 -27.60 30.69 0.10
N ASP A 573 -27.91 31.73 0.86
CA ASP A 573 -26.99 32.84 1.17
C ASP A 573 -26.16 32.57 2.43
N GLU A 574 -26.48 31.51 3.18
CA GLU A 574 -25.81 31.19 4.44
C GLU A 574 -24.52 30.39 4.18
N VAL A 575 -23.38 31.07 4.35
CA VAL A 575 -22.04 30.49 4.18
C VAL A 575 -21.47 30.08 5.54
N ASN A 576 -22.07 29.06 6.15
CA ASN A 576 -21.51 28.42 7.35
C ASN A 576 -20.94 27.03 6.99
N VAL A 577 -20.04 26.51 7.82
CA VAL A 577 -19.44 25.16 7.69
C VAL A 577 -19.65 24.35 8.96
N GLU A 578 -20.72 24.66 9.69
CA GLU A 578 -21.03 24.07 11.00
C GLU A 578 -21.54 22.63 10.90
N SER A 579 -22.14 22.28 9.76
CA SER A 579 -22.62 20.93 9.47
C SER A 579 -21.89 20.31 8.28
N HIS A 580 -21.88 18.97 8.21
CA HIS A 580 -21.27 18.26 7.09
C HIS A 580 -21.89 18.65 5.73
N ALA A 581 -23.22 18.79 5.70
CA ALA A 581 -23.96 19.25 4.52
C ALA A 581 -23.53 20.66 4.09
N SER A 582 -23.41 21.60 5.04
CA SER A 582 -22.96 22.97 4.77
C SER A 582 -21.52 23.02 4.26
N LEU A 583 -20.62 22.20 4.83
CA LEU A 583 -19.22 22.10 4.42
C LEU A 583 -19.09 21.62 2.97
N LEU A 584 -19.77 20.53 2.60
CA LEU A 584 -19.69 20.02 1.23
C LEU A 584 -20.35 20.97 0.22
N ARG A 585 -21.47 21.61 0.58
CA ARG A 585 -22.13 22.60 -0.29
C ARG A 585 -21.23 23.83 -0.50
N PHE A 586 -20.57 24.30 0.56
CA PHE A 586 -19.58 25.37 0.50
C PHE A 586 -18.41 25.02 -0.43
N LEU A 587 -17.79 23.86 -0.21
CA LEU A 587 -16.66 23.39 -1.03
C LEU A 587 -17.05 23.20 -2.49
N TYR A 588 -18.21 22.60 -2.77
CA TYR A 588 -18.70 22.45 -4.13
C TYR A 588 -18.89 23.81 -4.81
N ARG A 589 -19.54 24.78 -4.15
CA ARG A 589 -19.74 26.12 -4.73
C ARG A 589 -18.41 26.83 -5.03
N ARG A 590 -17.46 26.80 -4.10
CA ARG A 590 -16.16 27.47 -4.31
C ARG A 590 -15.29 26.78 -5.37
N LEU A 591 -15.25 25.46 -5.38
CA LEU A 591 -14.31 24.70 -6.23
C LEU A 591 -14.89 24.29 -7.58
N ALA A 592 -16.21 24.12 -7.68
CA ALA A 592 -16.88 23.70 -8.91
C ALA A 592 -17.53 24.86 -9.69
N THR A 593 -18.09 25.87 -9.00
CA THR A 593 -18.87 26.96 -9.62
C THR A 593 -18.24 28.36 -9.55
N GLY A 594 -17.13 28.53 -8.83
CA GLY A 594 -16.47 29.85 -8.70
C GLY A 594 -16.00 30.43 -10.04
N GLU A 595 -16.21 31.75 -10.23
CA GLU A 595 -15.82 32.51 -11.43
C GLU A 595 -14.29 32.54 -11.66
N GLU A 596 -13.51 32.34 -10.59
CA GLU A 596 -12.07 32.14 -10.70
C GLU A 596 -11.75 30.71 -11.17
N LYS A 597 -11.45 30.62 -12.47
CA LYS A 597 -10.90 29.44 -13.17
C LYS A 597 -10.21 28.45 -12.22
N ARG A 598 -10.65 27.19 -12.27
CA ARG A 598 -10.04 25.96 -11.70
C ARG A 598 -8.51 26.01 -11.69
N SER A 599 -7.94 26.70 -10.73
CA SER A 599 -6.51 26.92 -10.57
C SER A 599 -6.14 26.49 -9.17
N ALA A 600 -4.91 26.02 -9.00
CA ALA A 600 -4.37 25.66 -7.69
C ALA A 600 -4.53 26.79 -6.65
N SER A 601 -4.60 28.05 -7.12
CA SER A 601 -4.86 29.26 -6.32
C SER A 601 -6.20 29.23 -5.58
N SER A 602 -7.30 28.86 -6.24
CA SER A 602 -8.65 28.85 -5.63
C SER A 602 -8.77 27.81 -4.51
N ALA A 603 -8.15 26.64 -4.70
CA ALA A 603 -8.12 25.60 -3.68
C ALA A 603 -7.25 25.97 -2.47
N ALA A 604 -6.08 26.59 -2.71
CA ALA A 604 -5.23 27.10 -1.64
C ALA A 604 -5.94 28.19 -0.81
N ALA A 605 -6.63 29.13 -1.47
CA ALA A 605 -7.43 30.15 -0.80
C ALA A 605 -8.59 29.56 0.01
N THR A 606 -9.28 28.55 -0.54
CA THR A 606 -10.37 27.85 0.16
C THR A 606 -9.86 27.06 1.36
N ALA A 607 -8.71 26.41 1.25
CA ALA A 607 -8.08 25.70 2.36
C ALA A 607 -7.66 26.64 3.50
N LEU A 608 -7.18 27.85 3.17
CA LEU A 608 -6.81 28.87 4.15
C LEU A 608 -8.04 29.43 4.90
N ASP A 609 -9.18 29.63 4.22
CA ASP A 609 -10.43 30.05 4.87
C ASP A 609 -10.96 28.95 5.81
N LEU A 610 -10.87 27.68 5.40
CA LEU A 610 -11.27 26.56 6.26
C LEU A 610 -10.32 26.30 7.42
N SER A 611 -9.02 26.54 7.27
CA SER A 611 -8.05 26.30 8.35
C SER A 611 -8.33 27.18 9.57
N ALA A 612 -8.80 28.41 9.35
CA ALA A 612 -9.23 29.31 10.41
C ALA A 612 -10.46 28.80 11.19
N ARG A 613 -11.31 27.96 10.57
CA ARG A 613 -12.58 27.49 11.15
C ARG A 613 -12.48 26.11 11.79
N MET A 614 -11.74 25.18 11.18
CA MET A 614 -11.65 23.77 11.61
C MET A 614 -10.22 23.23 11.74
N GLY A 615 -9.21 24.03 11.42
CA GLY A 615 -7.80 23.64 11.47
C GLY A 615 -7.23 23.23 10.12
N SER A 616 -5.92 23.42 9.96
CA SER A 616 -5.19 23.26 8.70
C SER A 616 -5.33 21.87 8.08
N THR A 617 -5.15 20.81 8.87
CA THR A 617 -5.27 19.43 8.38
C THR A 617 -6.70 19.09 7.95
N GLN A 618 -7.69 19.52 8.74
CA GLN A 618 -9.10 19.19 8.48
C GLN A 618 -9.64 19.91 7.25
N GLY A 619 -9.35 21.22 7.14
CA GLY A 619 -9.74 22.02 5.98
C GLY A 619 -9.09 21.52 4.69
N MET A 620 -7.77 21.26 4.73
CA MET A 620 -7.04 20.76 3.56
C MET A 620 -7.55 19.39 3.10
N PHE A 621 -7.83 18.47 4.04
CA PHE A 621 -8.34 17.15 3.71
C PHE A 621 -9.62 17.22 2.87
N TRP A 622 -10.63 17.96 3.33
CA TRP A 622 -11.91 18.05 2.62
C TRP A 622 -11.79 18.79 1.28
N VAL A 623 -10.94 19.82 1.19
CA VAL A 623 -10.61 20.48 -0.09
C VAL A 623 -10.04 19.47 -1.08
N GLN A 624 -9.06 18.67 -0.66
CA GLN A 624 -8.41 17.68 -1.51
C GLN A 624 -9.38 16.59 -1.97
N GLN A 625 -10.21 16.05 -1.07
CA GLN A 625 -11.22 15.04 -1.43
C GLN A 625 -12.19 15.56 -2.50
N VAL A 626 -12.70 16.79 -2.33
CA VAL A 626 -13.59 17.40 -3.32
C VAL A 626 -12.87 17.66 -4.64
N GLN A 627 -11.62 18.13 -4.62
CA GLN A 627 -10.82 18.33 -5.83
C GLN A 627 -10.57 17.04 -6.61
N ILE A 628 -10.25 15.94 -5.93
CA ILE A 628 -10.05 14.62 -6.54
C ILE A 628 -11.34 14.19 -7.27
N CYS A 629 -12.50 14.31 -6.61
CA CYS A 629 -13.79 14.02 -7.21
C CYS A 629 -14.11 14.92 -8.42
N LEU A 630 -13.79 16.22 -8.35
CA LEU A 630 -14.00 17.16 -9.46
C LEU A 630 -13.06 16.91 -10.66
N ALA A 631 -11.88 16.33 -10.44
CA ALA A 631 -10.93 15.95 -11.49
C ALA A 631 -11.33 14.64 -12.22
N GLY A 632 -12.13 13.78 -11.59
CA GLY A 632 -12.50 12.43 -12.04
C GLY A 632 -13.42 12.29 -13.27
N GLY A 633 -13.52 13.30 -14.14
CA GLY A 633 -14.03 13.16 -15.52
C GLY A 633 -15.52 13.41 -15.78
N LYS A 634 -16.45 13.04 -14.89
CA LYS A 634 -17.88 13.37 -15.07
C LYS A 634 -18.22 14.69 -14.35
N LYS A 635 -18.57 15.73 -15.12
CA LYS A 635 -18.90 17.05 -14.57
C LYS A 635 -20.35 17.08 -14.10
N ALA A 636 -20.57 17.03 -12.78
CA ALA A 636 -21.87 17.35 -12.21
C ALA A 636 -22.07 18.88 -12.22
N THR A 637 -23.18 19.34 -12.81
CA THR A 637 -23.56 20.76 -12.90
C THR A 637 -24.31 21.26 -11.67
N THR A 638 -24.81 20.34 -10.83
CA THR A 638 -25.50 20.64 -9.58
C THR A 638 -24.83 19.96 -8.40
N PHE A 639 -25.04 20.50 -7.20
CA PHE A 639 -24.52 19.95 -5.96
C PHE A 639 -25.05 18.54 -5.70
N GLU A 640 -26.33 18.31 -5.96
CA GLU A 640 -27.00 17.02 -5.79
C GLU A 640 -26.38 15.96 -6.70
N GLY A 641 -26.15 16.30 -7.97
CA GLY A 641 -25.50 15.40 -8.92
C GLY A 641 -24.08 15.05 -8.48
N PHE A 642 -23.35 16.02 -7.92
CA PHE A 642 -21.99 15.82 -7.43
C PHE A 642 -21.94 14.84 -6.25
N VAL A 643 -22.83 15.01 -5.26
CA VAL A 643 -22.90 14.14 -4.08
C VAL A 643 -23.36 12.73 -4.45
N VAL A 644 -24.37 12.58 -5.32
CA VAL A 644 -24.85 11.26 -5.80
C VAL A 644 -23.75 10.47 -6.51
N MET A 645 -22.88 11.15 -7.26
CA MET A 645 -21.76 10.50 -7.94
C MET A 645 -20.61 10.14 -7.00
N ASN A 646 -20.50 10.82 -5.86
CA ASN A 646 -19.42 10.66 -4.89
C ASN A 646 -19.97 10.37 -3.48
N PRO A 647 -20.72 9.28 -3.28
CA PRO A 647 -21.47 9.06 -2.04
C PRO A 647 -20.57 8.83 -0.81
N HIS A 648 -19.30 8.47 -1.01
CA HIS A 648 -18.32 8.36 0.06
C HIS A 648 -18.04 9.71 0.76
N LEU A 649 -18.20 10.85 0.06
CA LEU A 649 -18.05 12.17 0.67
C LEU A 649 -19.12 12.43 1.73
N ALA A 650 -20.28 11.79 1.65
CA ALA A 650 -21.35 11.93 2.63
C ALA A 650 -21.05 11.19 3.95
N TYR A 651 -19.98 10.39 4.01
CA TYR A 651 -19.55 9.73 5.24
C TYR A 651 -18.74 10.71 6.11
N GLU A 652 -19.35 11.19 7.20
CA GLU A 652 -18.76 12.18 8.11
C GLU A 652 -17.42 11.70 8.72
N ASP A 653 -17.29 10.39 8.96
CA ASP A 653 -16.08 9.77 9.50
C ASP A 653 -15.05 9.39 8.42
N LEU A 654 -15.22 9.83 7.17
CA LEU A 654 -14.25 9.61 6.10
C LEU A 654 -12.81 9.98 6.49
N PRO A 655 -12.55 11.08 7.24
CA PRO A 655 -11.18 11.40 7.67
C PRO A 655 -10.54 10.29 8.51
N LEU A 656 -11.31 9.53 9.29
CA LEU A 656 -10.78 8.48 10.17
C LEU A 656 -10.29 7.25 9.39
N VAL A 657 -10.60 7.16 8.10
CA VAL A 657 -9.99 6.16 7.21
C VAL A 657 -8.53 6.52 6.91
N TYR A 658 -8.22 7.82 6.82
CA TYR A 658 -6.92 8.35 6.42
C TYR A 658 -6.05 8.76 7.60
N TYR A 659 -6.68 9.24 8.67
CA TYR A 659 -6.03 9.81 9.84
C TYR A 659 -6.37 9.02 11.10
N SER A 660 -5.39 8.79 11.96
CA SER A 660 -5.65 8.41 13.34
C SER A 660 -6.28 9.59 14.10
N PRO A 661 -7.10 9.33 15.13
CA PRO A 661 -7.62 10.39 15.97
C PRO A 661 -6.52 11.24 16.60
N GLN A 662 -5.35 10.66 16.88
CA GLN A 662 -4.17 11.35 17.40
C GLN A 662 -3.73 12.45 16.44
N VAL A 663 -3.63 12.17 15.13
CA VAL A 663 -3.27 13.18 14.13
C VAL A 663 -4.44 14.11 13.84
N TRP A 664 -5.63 13.58 13.60
CA TRP A 664 -6.83 14.33 13.20
C TRP A 664 -7.27 15.38 14.24
N GLN A 665 -7.08 15.08 15.53
CA GLN A 665 -7.47 15.95 16.65
C GLN A 665 -6.29 16.65 17.32
N SER A 666 -5.05 16.44 16.86
CA SER A 666 -3.86 17.06 17.45
C SER A 666 -3.88 18.60 17.39
N ALA A 667 -3.26 19.24 18.38
CA ALA A 667 -3.03 20.68 18.34
C ALA A 667 -2.12 21.08 17.16
N GLU A 668 -1.14 20.23 16.83
CA GLU A 668 -0.25 20.41 15.69
C GLU A 668 -1.02 20.35 14.36
N GLY A 669 -1.91 19.38 14.18
CA GLY A 669 -2.76 19.26 12.99
C GLY A 669 -3.77 20.40 12.81
N LYS A 670 -4.09 21.13 13.88
CA LYS A 670 -4.87 22.38 13.80
C LYS A 670 -4.05 23.54 13.25
N GLY A 671 -2.78 23.65 13.63
CA GLY A 671 -1.89 24.74 13.18
C GLY A 671 -1.25 24.47 11.82
N VAL A 672 -0.77 23.26 11.59
CA VAL A 672 -0.02 22.83 10.41
C VAL A 672 -0.74 21.68 9.71
N MET A 673 -0.60 21.59 8.39
CA MET A 673 -1.12 20.48 7.61
C MET A 673 -0.26 19.24 7.84
N MET A 674 -0.88 18.18 8.37
CA MET A 674 -0.23 16.89 8.60
C MET A 674 -0.61 15.89 7.50
N PRO A 675 0.35 15.09 6.99
CA PRO A 675 0.04 14.02 6.05
C PRO A 675 -0.79 12.91 6.74
N PRO A 676 -1.63 12.18 5.99
CA PRO A 676 -2.34 11.01 6.51
C PRO A 676 -1.38 9.95 7.05
N ASP A 677 -1.70 9.38 8.22
CA ASP A 677 -0.90 8.35 8.90
C ASP A 677 -1.49 6.94 8.79
N ARG A 678 -2.69 6.77 8.20
CA ARG A 678 -3.32 5.45 7.99
C ARG A 678 -3.34 5.01 6.53
N CYS A 679 -3.76 5.88 5.62
CA CYS A 679 -3.93 5.55 4.20
C CYS A 679 -3.55 6.75 3.32
N HIS A 680 -2.98 6.52 2.13
CA HIS A 680 -2.67 7.61 1.19
C HIS A 680 -3.95 8.20 0.59
N LEU A 681 -4.00 9.53 0.38
CA LEU A 681 -5.18 10.24 -0.16
C LEU A 681 -5.66 9.72 -1.53
N SER A 682 -4.76 9.21 -2.37
CA SER A 682 -5.07 8.65 -3.69
C SER A 682 -5.70 7.25 -3.67
N SER A 683 -5.73 6.59 -2.50
CA SER A 683 -6.11 5.17 -2.40
C SER A 683 -7.62 4.91 -2.36
N ILE A 684 -8.44 5.93 -2.05
CA ILE A 684 -9.91 5.80 -1.98
C ILE A 684 -10.54 6.70 -3.03
N VAL A 685 -10.28 6.41 -4.29
CA VAL A 685 -11.14 6.85 -5.39
C VAL A 685 -11.99 5.65 -5.79
N PRO A 686 -13.24 5.54 -5.34
CA PRO A 686 -14.10 4.44 -5.76
C PRO A 686 -14.50 4.68 -7.22
N GLY A 687 -13.75 4.13 -8.17
CA GLY A 687 -14.12 4.18 -9.57
C GLY A 687 -13.00 4.02 -10.60
N ARG A 688 -12.29 2.88 -10.58
CA ARG A 688 -11.84 2.18 -11.80
C ARG A 688 -11.85 0.68 -11.52
N GLY A 689 -13.01 0.06 -11.74
CA GLY A 689 -13.30 -1.34 -11.50
C GLY A 689 -14.81 -1.51 -11.42
#